data_AF-A0A7X6XRD1-F1
#
_entry.id   AF-A0A7X6XRD1-F1
#
_cell.length_a   1.000
_cell.length_b   1.000
_cell.length_c   1.000
_cell.angle_alpha   90.00
_cell.angle_beta   90.00
_cell.angle_gamma   90.00
#
_symmetry.space_group_name_H-M   'P 1'
#
loop_
_entity.id
_entity.type
_entity.pdbx_description
1 polymer ?
#
loop_
_entity_poly.entity_id
_entity_poly.type
_entity_poly.pdbx_seq_one_letter_code
_entity_poly.pdbx_strand_id
1 'polypeptide(L)'
;MKQIAFACIMLVAVALADPALGVEIGLPDARLKLNLADASGRITRVTLGGINLTAPPAVPASGFSLATGPTAELVPLACRVTTAPDGSVRFEGSTGALRLSGTARRVGRGLELSGVVADARGPEGTDHAVTLRFALPVRLSGWRMDRDLERSWLLEPNLRRSTATPVGWGRGACELWPVVAVAGKTATLGLGSRLDEPQTFRVAYDGPQQLLSIEADLALAAVSRRWPCRAPFRFLLLARADDWGLRGCLEQYYQTYPSLFRKRTELAGGWFAWGDILSIAAPAVDFGLAYHEGPDGPQARRHSLALGAKTFPYIEPTMYQMPLGDFDRQPTAAEAEERVQAWAKPLDPLPPMHRGEYDQTRCAATVASGLRRPDGTLEIAAIGQYPWIQGSQWAAQFALNLDPGIPGGAGKLYLREDGNSVRDPAWGEGRYLDSFSAHVDRLDYAPEHLAHSTLPLAWQADAEAPGGFRVCQPVAAATFAYANGLRALMDAHGKLILVNQFGHGAPCPFHVFDCLGKEYWVSGAGRLLQRYRAVSQHKVVSNLPSDKPIPDTALREFLVYGVFPGGYGRGDWGQEQMRAAYRRVLPLLRLEHRLRWEPVPHARAQSGVVVERFGGGRGRSLCLAVHNRYTPKVVTLVLDRAALGLPDDLWCRELLDDGPVAWSVRGAQVEIRLGMQSGETKLLAVGGPATHAAIARVLAADRLRDARLCAAEFRLREGRVHPLEADLKRANPRDAAALRALAARATGTEVLTQRIGELLREGAAWAAAAAQPPRRRPRAVSAPALDTAATGLPWTEDFSRGLSEEEWLRSEGRESRIEVRDGRLEMELSPKEMATGITSRRVFDFGAQPLEFRWRFQFNHAGHPYYLMQSVTLRPPGSSGDDYLSFRVDPGIRLRLENADTRASNYQYALTPYADFATNVPHTARLILSGERFLLEVDGQKLGEGPHDLGFTQATLTLGVYTGHYGHGDVVWWDDLTVRPAALP
;
A
#
# COMPACT_ATOMS: atom_id res chain seq x y z
N MET A 1 -47.24 -70.50 -10.79
CA MET A 1 -46.90 -69.07 -10.59
C MET A 1 -45.81 -68.93 -9.53
N LYS A 2 -44.57 -69.27 -9.89
CA LYS A 2 -43.36 -69.09 -9.06
C LYS A 2 -42.19 -68.79 -9.99
N GLN A 3 -42.12 -67.54 -10.43
CA GLN A 3 -40.98 -66.90 -11.09
C GLN A 3 -41.16 -65.40 -10.82
N ILE A 4 -40.05 -64.67 -10.71
CA ILE A 4 -39.92 -63.31 -10.13
C ILE A 4 -39.62 -63.32 -8.62
N ALA A 5 -38.56 -64.05 -8.25
CA ALA A 5 -37.86 -63.85 -6.98
C ALA A 5 -36.36 -64.15 -7.21
N PHE A 6 -35.71 -63.44 -8.13
CA PHE A 6 -34.25 -63.54 -8.30
C PHE A 6 -33.57 -62.29 -8.90
N ALA A 7 -34.30 -61.21 -9.19
CA ALA A 7 -33.75 -60.03 -9.88
C ALA A 7 -33.51 -58.79 -9.00
N CYS A 8 -33.88 -58.80 -7.71
CA CYS A 8 -33.80 -57.59 -6.85
C CYS A 8 -32.68 -57.60 -5.79
N ILE A 9 -31.77 -58.58 -5.79
CA ILE A 9 -30.68 -58.68 -4.77
C ILE A 9 -29.26 -58.56 -5.39
N MET A 10 -29.14 -58.27 -6.68
CA MET A 10 -27.85 -58.04 -7.37
C MET A 10 -27.77 -56.63 -7.99
N LEU A 11 -28.26 -55.61 -7.27
CA LEU A 11 -28.16 -54.20 -7.71
C LEU A 11 -27.98 -53.19 -6.57
N VAL A 12 -27.45 -53.63 -5.42
CA VAL A 12 -27.08 -52.75 -4.28
C VAL A 12 -25.64 -53.01 -3.78
N ALA A 13 -24.83 -53.76 -4.52
CA ALA A 13 -23.42 -53.98 -4.18
C ALA A 13 -22.47 -53.68 -5.34
N VAL A 14 -22.81 -52.71 -6.20
CA VAL A 14 -21.75 -51.86 -6.76
C VAL A 14 -21.41 -50.88 -5.65
N ALA A 15 -20.61 -51.36 -4.70
CA ALA A 15 -19.70 -50.49 -3.98
C ALA A 15 -19.06 -49.60 -5.04
N LEU A 16 -19.24 -48.29 -4.89
CA LEU A 16 -18.44 -47.28 -5.57
C LEU A 16 -16.99 -47.72 -5.44
N ALA A 17 -16.48 -48.41 -6.45
CA ALA A 17 -15.07 -48.66 -6.59
C ALA A 17 -14.47 -47.26 -6.72
N ASP A 18 -13.84 -46.81 -5.65
CA ASP A 18 -13.07 -45.58 -5.59
C ASP A 18 -12.13 -45.60 -6.80
N PRO A 19 -12.30 -44.71 -7.79
CA PRO A 19 -11.57 -44.83 -9.04
C PRO A 19 -10.09 -44.53 -8.77
N ALA A 20 -9.31 -45.60 -8.67
CA ALA A 20 -7.85 -45.68 -8.60
C ALA A 20 -7.18 -44.91 -7.44
N LEU A 21 -6.30 -45.61 -6.71
CA LEU A 21 -5.37 -45.08 -5.71
C LEU A 21 -4.52 -43.94 -6.29
N GLY A 22 -5.05 -42.71 -6.25
CA GLY A 22 -4.32 -41.50 -6.59
C GLY A 22 -3.32 -41.11 -5.50
N VAL A 23 -2.48 -40.13 -5.81
CA VAL A 23 -1.55 -39.54 -4.83
C VAL A 23 -2.32 -38.48 -4.01
N GLU A 24 -2.21 -38.50 -2.68
CA GLU A 24 -2.77 -37.47 -1.80
C GLU A 24 -1.67 -36.51 -1.31
N ILE A 25 -1.96 -35.21 -1.33
CA ILE A 25 -1.21 -34.22 -0.54
C ILE A 25 -2.16 -33.22 0.10
N GLY A 26 -1.82 -32.71 1.28
CA GLY A 26 -2.70 -31.80 1.98
C GLY A 26 -2.05 -31.18 3.20
N LEU A 27 -2.84 -30.45 3.97
CA LEU A 27 -2.50 -29.91 5.29
C LEU A 27 -3.08 -30.81 6.40
N PRO A 28 -2.54 -30.77 7.63
CA PRO A 28 -3.07 -31.53 8.77
C PRO A 28 -4.56 -31.28 9.05
N ASP A 29 -5.19 -32.22 9.76
CA ASP A 29 -6.59 -32.16 10.24
C ASP A 29 -7.62 -32.00 9.11
N ALA A 30 -7.31 -32.53 7.92
CA ALA A 30 -8.12 -32.37 6.72
C ALA A 30 -8.45 -30.91 6.37
N ARG A 31 -7.61 -29.95 6.83
CA ARG A 31 -7.77 -28.53 6.50
C ARG A 31 -7.75 -28.31 4.99
N LEU A 32 -6.84 -28.98 4.29
CA LEU A 32 -6.85 -29.07 2.83
C LEU A 32 -6.40 -30.47 2.44
N LYS A 33 -7.08 -31.11 1.49
CA LYS A 33 -6.65 -32.35 0.86
C LYS A 33 -6.85 -32.24 -0.65
N LEU A 34 -5.79 -32.56 -1.39
CA LEU A 34 -5.77 -32.64 -2.85
C LEU A 34 -5.50 -34.10 -3.20
N ASN A 35 -6.41 -34.71 -3.96
CA ASN A 35 -6.18 -36.02 -4.56
C ASN A 35 -5.77 -35.79 -6.02
N LEU A 36 -4.71 -36.47 -6.45
CA LEU A 36 -4.12 -36.31 -7.76
C LEU A 36 -4.11 -37.64 -8.51
N ALA A 37 -4.44 -37.60 -9.80
CA ALA A 37 -4.21 -38.71 -10.70
C ALA A 37 -2.69 -38.87 -10.94
N ASP A 38 -2.15 -40.04 -10.68
CA ASP A 38 -0.72 -40.36 -10.78
C ASP A 38 -0.14 -40.17 -12.19
N ALA A 39 -0.89 -40.54 -13.22
CA ALA A 39 -0.44 -40.49 -14.62
C ALA A 39 -0.49 -39.09 -15.25
N SER A 40 -1.29 -38.17 -14.70
CA SER A 40 -1.57 -36.87 -15.35
C SER A 40 -1.39 -35.65 -14.44
N GLY A 41 -1.34 -35.84 -13.12
CA GLY A 41 -1.23 -34.77 -12.14
C GLY A 41 -2.47 -33.89 -12.05
N ARG A 42 -3.59 -34.31 -12.65
CA ARG A 42 -4.90 -33.66 -12.49
C ARG A 42 -5.39 -33.83 -11.07
N ILE A 43 -5.98 -32.77 -10.53
CA ILE A 43 -6.55 -32.75 -9.19
C ILE A 43 -7.96 -33.32 -9.29
N THR A 44 -8.12 -34.59 -8.94
CA THR A 44 -9.39 -35.32 -9.03
C THR A 44 -10.33 -34.96 -7.89
N ARG A 45 -9.79 -34.47 -6.77
CA ARG A 45 -10.60 -34.03 -5.63
C ARG A 45 -9.92 -32.93 -4.81
N VAL A 46 -10.68 -31.89 -4.48
CA VAL A 46 -10.33 -30.82 -3.53
C VAL A 46 -11.27 -30.91 -2.33
N THR A 47 -10.71 -31.17 -1.14
CA THR A 47 -11.45 -31.16 0.12
C THR A 47 -10.87 -30.10 1.06
N LEU A 48 -11.73 -29.27 1.64
CA LEU A 48 -11.35 -28.18 2.55
C LEU A 48 -12.24 -28.24 3.79
N GLY A 49 -11.64 -28.49 4.96
CA GLY A 49 -12.40 -28.62 6.21
C GLY A 49 -13.51 -29.68 6.15
N GLY A 50 -13.27 -30.78 5.42
CA GLY A 50 -14.26 -31.83 5.18
C GLY A 50 -15.27 -31.55 4.05
N ILE A 51 -15.32 -30.34 3.50
CA ILE A 51 -16.20 -29.97 2.40
C ILE A 51 -15.53 -30.34 1.06
N ASN A 52 -16.23 -31.08 0.21
CA ASN A 52 -15.78 -31.34 -1.16
C ASN A 52 -16.10 -30.12 -2.04
N LEU A 53 -15.07 -29.42 -2.51
CA LEU A 53 -15.22 -28.25 -3.37
C LEU A 53 -15.08 -28.59 -4.86
N THR A 54 -14.80 -29.85 -5.19
CA THR A 54 -14.42 -30.25 -6.56
C THR A 54 -15.48 -29.87 -7.59
N ALA A 55 -15.04 -29.28 -8.69
CA ALA A 55 -15.79 -29.09 -9.92
C ALA A 55 -15.39 -30.18 -10.94
N PRO A 56 -16.15 -31.29 -11.09
CA PRO A 56 -15.77 -32.37 -12.00
C PRO A 56 -15.51 -31.93 -13.45
N PRO A 57 -16.30 -31.01 -14.05
CA PRO A 57 -16.03 -30.52 -15.42
C PRO A 57 -14.68 -29.79 -15.56
N ALA A 58 -14.14 -29.24 -14.47
CA ALA A 58 -12.88 -28.49 -14.45
C ALA A 58 -11.65 -29.37 -14.20
N VAL A 59 -11.83 -30.63 -13.76
CA VAL A 59 -10.73 -31.57 -13.46
C VAL A 59 -9.75 -31.72 -14.63
N PRO A 60 -10.18 -31.85 -15.91
CA PRO A 60 -9.26 -31.97 -17.04
C PRO A 60 -8.31 -30.77 -17.23
N ALA A 61 -8.70 -29.58 -16.75
CA ALA A 61 -7.92 -28.35 -16.83
C ALA A 61 -7.12 -28.02 -15.57
N SER A 62 -7.20 -28.87 -14.53
CA SER A 62 -6.53 -28.67 -13.24
C SER A 62 -5.05 -29.09 -13.23
N GLY A 63 -4.35 -28.75 -12.14
CA GLY A 63 -2.92 -29.00 -11.99
C GLY A 63 -2.10 -27.98 -12.79
N PHE A 64 -0.97 -28.39 -13.34
CA PHE A 64 -0.10 -27.50 -14.11
C PHE A 64 -0.60 -27.29 -15.55
N SER A 65 -0.47 -26.07 -16.07
CA SER A 65 -0.67 -25.73 -17.48
C SER A 65 0.44 -24.78 -17.93
N LEU A 66 0.79 -24.85 -19.22
CA LEU A 66 1.79 -23.98 -19.84
C LEU A 66 1.22 -23.31 -21.09
N ALA A 67 1.63 -22.07 -21.33
CA ALA A 67 1.49 -21.40 -22.61
C ALA A 67 2.88 -20.95 -23.08
N THR A 68 3.17 -21.13 -24.37
CA THR A 68 4.43 -20.73 -24.99
C THR A 68 4.16 -19.66 -26.05
N GLY A 69 4.48 -18.42 -25.70
CA GLY A 69 4.21 -17.24 -26.50
C GLY A 69 3.24 -16.26 -25.79
N PRO A 70 3.31 -14.97 -26.15
CA PRO A 70 2.59 -13.91 -25.44
C PRO A 70 1.06 -14.00 -25.58
N THR A 71 0.57 -14.53 -26.70
CA THR A 71 -0.86 -14.67 -27.00
C THR A 71 -1.35 -16.12 -26.93
N ALA A 72 -0.46 -17.08 -26.66
CA ALA A 72 -0.81 -18.49 -26.65
C ALA A 72 -1.81 -18.83 -25.54
N GLU A 73 -2.71 -19.78 -25.81
CA GLU A 73 -3.62 -20.32 -24.79
C GLU A 73 -2.90 -21.23 -23.79
N LEU A 74 -3.43 -21.31 -22.58
CA LEU A 74 -2.92 -22.21 -21.55
C LEU A 74 -3.37 -23.64 -21.82
N VAL A 75 -2.40 -24.51 -22.09
CA VAL A 75 -2.64 -25.93 -22.34
C VAL A 75 -2.34 -26.74 -21.07
N PRO A 76 -3.29 -27.55 -20.55
CA PRO A 76 -3.06 -28.41 -19.40
C PRO A 76 -1.92 -29.41 -19.63
N LEU A 77 -0.91 -29.40 -18.75
CA LEU A 77 0.26 -30.27 -18.84
C LEU A 77 0.00 -31.60 -18.13
N ALA A 78 0.16 -32.73 -18.81
CA ALA A 78 0.14 -34.05 -18.16
C ALA A 78 1.45 -34.22 -17.39
N CYS A 79 1.35 -34.32 -16.06
CA CYS A 79 2.49 -34.52 -15.18
C CYS A 79 2.40 -35.89 -14.51
N ARG A 80 3.44 -36.71 -14.62
CA ARG A 80 3.58 -37.89 -13.77
C ARG A 80 3.79 -37.43 -12.33
N VAL A 81 3.05 -38.01 -11.40
CA VAL A 81 3.08 -37.67 -9.98
C VAL A 81 3.62 -38.85 -9.17
N THR A 82 4.56 -38.57 -8.26
CA THR A 82 5.11 -39.59 -7.35
C THR A 82 5.27 -39.05 -5.94
N THR A 83 4.97 -39.87 -4.94
CA THR A 83 5.18 -39.51 -3.52
C THR A 83 6.61 -39.88 -3.12
N ALA A 84 7.34 -38.94 -2.54
CA ALA A 84 8.65 -39.16 -1.97
C ALA A 84 8.54 -39.69 -0.52
N PRO A 85 9.61 -40.30 0.04
CA PRO A 85 9.60 -40.86 1.40
C PRO A 85 9.29 -39.85 2.50
N ASP A 86 9.56 -38.57 2.28
CA ASP A 86 9.26 -37.46 3.20
C ASP A 86 7.81 -36.97 3.12
N GLY A 87 6.98 -37.63 2.29
CA GLY A 87 5.58 -37.27 2.05
C GLY A 87 5.40 -36.09 1.09
N SER A 88 6.47 -35.55 0.51
CA SER A 88 6.36 -34.59 -0.59
C SER A 88 5.92 -35.28 -1.88
N VAL A 89 5.29 -34.51 -2.77
CA VAL A 89 4.75 -35.01 -4.04
C VAL A 89 5.47 -34.34 -5.20
N ARG A 90 6.11 -35.13 -6.06
CA ARG A 90 6.86 -34.67 -7.23
C ARG A 90 6.00 -34.70 -8.48
N PHE A 91 6.17 -33.69 -9.33
CA PHE A 91 5.50 -33.52 -10.61
C PHE A 91 6.56 -33.49 -11.72
N GLU A 92 6.41 -34.32 -12.74
CA GLU A 92 7.28 -34.34 -13.91
C GLU A 92 6.43 -34.33 -15.18
N GLY A 93 6.53 -33.28 -15.99
CA GLY A 93 5.74 -33.14 -17.22
C GLY A 93 6.53 -32.50 -18.34
N SER A 94 6.11 -32.72 -19.59
CA SER A 94 6.73 -32.11 -20.76
C SER A 94 5.71 -31.80 -21.86
N THR A 95 5.93 -30.71 -22.60
CA THR A 95 5.14 -30.33 -23.77
C THR A 95 6.03 -29.63 -24.78
N GLY A 96 6.05 -30.10 -26.03
CA GLY A 96 6.99 -29.62 -27.03
C GLY A 96 8.44 -29.69 -26.53
N ALA A 97 9.14 -28.56 -26.58
CA ALA A 97 10.52 -28.43 -26.08
C ALA A 97 10.60 -28.19 -24.55
N LEU A 98 9.48 -27.96 -23.87
CA LEU A 98 9.49 -27.57 -22.46
C LEU A 98 9.31 -28.77 -21.52
N ARG A 99 10.00 -28.71 -20.39
CA ARG A 99 9.89 -29.62 -19.25
C ARG A 99 9.55 -28.85 -17.98
N LEU A 100 8.71 -29.45 -17.15
CA LEU A 100 8.38 -28.99 -15.80
C LEU A 100 8.77 -30.08 -14.82
N SER A 101 9.63 -29.73 -13.87
CA SER A 101 9.90 -30.54 -12.67
C SER A 101 9.50 -29.73 -11.45
N GLY A 102 8.65 -30.28 -10.60
CA GLY A 102 8.09 -29.58 -9.44
C GLY A 102 7.92 -30.50 -8.25
N THR A 103 7.78 -29.90 -7.07
CA THR A 103 7.51 -30.58 -5.81
C THR A 103 6.50 -29.78 -5.02
N ALA A 104 5.46 -30.47 -4.53
CA ALA A 104 4.56 -29.96 -3.51
C ALA A 104 4.95 -30.53 -2.14
N ARG A 105 5.10 -29.66 -1.14
CA ARG A 105 5.51 -30.06 0.22
C ARG A 105 4.90 -29.13 1.27
N ARG A 106 4.74 -29.63 2.49
CA ARG A 106 4.29 -28.80 3.63
C ARG A 106 5.42 -27.87 4.07
N VAL A 107 5.11 -26.59 4.29
CA VAL A 107 6.03 -25.59 4.83
C VAL A 107 5.28 -24.76 5.86
N GLY A 108 5.76 -24.76 7.11
CA GLY A 108 5.08 -24.07 8.22
C GLY A 108 3.62 -24.52 8.35
N ARG A 109 2.68 -23.62 8.06
CA ARG A 109 1.24 -23.93 8.06
C ARG A 109 0.63 -24.00 6.66
N GLY A 110 1.42 -23.87 5.60
CA GLY A 110 0.97 -23.90 4.22
C GLY A 110 1.50 -25.10 3.41
N LEU A 111 1.06 -25.18 2.16
CA LEU A 111 1.52 -26.13 1.16
C LEU A 111 2.25 -25.36 0.06
N GLU A 112 3.55 -25.57 -0.07
CA GLU A 112 4.39 -24.93 -1.09
C GLU A 112 4.49 -25.84 -2.32
N LEU A 113 4.25 -25.28 -3.51
CA LEU A 113 4.57 -25.89 -4.79
C LEU A 113 5.74 -25.14 -5.41
N SER A 114 6.88 -25.79 -5.57
CA SER A 114 8.07 -25.17 -6.16
C SER A 114 8.71 -26.07 -7.19
N GLY A 115 9.31 -25.50 -8.22
CA GLY A 115 9.89 -26.27 -9.31
C GLY A 115 10.66 -25.42 -10.29
N VAL A 116 10.92 -25.98 -11.47
CA VAL A 116 11.59 -25.34 -12.60
C VAL A 116 10.83 -25.68 -13.88
N VAL A 117 10.62 -24.67 -14.72
CA VAL A 117 10.30 -24.84 -16.15
C VAL A 117 11.59 -24.64 -16.93
N ALA A 118 11.91 -25.55 -17.85
CA ALA A 118 13.14 -25.50 -18.63
C ALA A 118 12.91 -25.94 -20.08
N ASP A 119 13.72 -25.43 -21.00
CA ASP A 119 13.90 -26.07 -22.30
C ASP A 119 14.66 -27.40 -22.12
N ALA A 120 14.15 -28.46 -22.73
CA ALA A 120 14.74 -29.81 -22.67
C ALA A 120 16.16 -29.88 -23.24
N ARG A 121 16.51 -28.93 -24.13
CA ARG A 121 17.85 -28.78 -24.72
C ARG A 121 18.85 -28.10 -23.77
N GLY A 122 18.38 -27.57 -22.64
CA GLY A 122 19.22 -26.89 -21.67
C GLY A 122 19.81 -25.59 -22.24
N PRO A 123 21.10 -25.28 -22.00
CA PRO A 123 21.73 -24.05 -22.48
C PRO A 123 21.75 -23.88 -24.00
N GLU A 124 21.55 -24.95 -24.78
CA GLU A 124 21.42 -24.90 -26.25
C GLU A 124 19.95 -24.76 -26.71
N GLY A 125 19.06 -24.45 -25.77
CA GLY A 125 17.67 -24.13 -26.04
C GLY A 125 17.49 -22.78 -26.74
N THR A 126 16.24 -22.49 -27.11
CA THR A 126 15.85 -21.17 -27.62
C THR A 126 15.18 -20.37 -26.52
N ASP A 127 15.04 -19.07 -26.73
CA ASP A 127 14.30 -18.23 -25.80
C ASP A 127 12.79 -18.55 -25.88
N HIS A 128 12.10 -18.53 -24.73
CA HIS A 128 10.65 -18.75 -24.65
C HIS A 128 9.99 -17.73 -23.72
N ALA A 129 8.90 -17.12 -24.20
CA ALA A 129 7.90 -16.49 -23.34
C ALA A 129 6.98 -17.59 -22.78
N VAL A 130 7.01 -17.80 -21.47
CA VAL A 130 6.21 -18.83 -20.80
C VAL A 130 5.23 -18.19 -19.83
N THR A 131 3.98 -18.65 -19.86
CA THR A 131 3.05 -18.51 -18.73
C THR A 131 2.84 -19.87 -18.10
N LEU A 132 3.19 -19.99 -16.82
CA LEU A 132 2.92 -21.15 -15.99
C LEU A 132 1.65 -20.93 -15.17
N ARG A 133 0.74 -21.90 -15.15
CA ARG A 133 -0.44 -21.92 -14.28
C ARG A 133 -0.44 -23.15 -13.38
N PHE A 134 -0.83 -22.99 -12.13
CA PHE A 134 -1.35 -24.08 -11.29
C PHE A 134 -2.81 -23.79 -10.92
N ALA A 135 -3.73 -24.73 -11.17
CA ALA A 135 -5.16 -24.51 -10.99
C ALA A 135 -5.86 -25.60 -10.15
N LEU A 136 -6.75 -25.17 -9.27
CA LEU A 136 -7.66 -26.01 -8.50
C LEU A 136 -9.05 -26.04 -9.19
N PRO A 137 -9.66 -27.24 -9.40
CA PRO A 137 -10.99 -27.37 -9.98
C PRO A 137 -12.05 -27.23 -8.89
N VAL A 138 -12.54 -26.02 -8.63
CA VAL A 138 -13.37 -25.71 -7.47
C VAL A 138 -14.65 -24.96 -7.81
N ARG A 139 -15.75 -25.32 -7.15
CA ARG A 139 -17.03 -24.60 -7.22
C ARG A 139 -17.09 -23.57 -6.10
N LEU A 140 -16.87 -22.30 -6.44
CA LEU A 140 -16.85 -21.21 -5.46
C LEU A 140 -18.01 -20.21 -5.63
N SER A 141 -19.06 -20.56 -6.36
CA SER A 141 -20.25 -19.70 -6.46
C SER A 141 -20.83 -19.39 -5.07
N GLY A 142 -21.04 -18.11 -4.77
CA GLY A 142 -21.49 -17.65 -3.45
C GLY A 142 -20.38 -17.49 -2.40
N TRP A 143 -19.13 -17.83 -2.73
CA TRP A 143 -17.96 -17.40 -1.97
C TRP A 143 -17.62 -15.96 -2.34
N ARG A 144 -16.67 -15.36 -1.62
CA ARG A 144 -16.11 -14.06 -1.97
C ARG A 144 -14.62 -14.14 -2.23
N MET A 145 -14.10 -13.23 -3.06
CA MET A 145 -12.67 -12.97 -3.24
C MET A 145 -12.34 -11.61 -2.64
N ASP A 146 -11.43 -11.60 -1.67
CA ASP A 146 -11.06 -10.37 -0.98
C ASP A 146 -10.10 -9.54 -1.86
N ARG A 147 -10.41 -8.25 -2.02
CA ARG A 147 -9.62 -7.29 -2.80
C ARG A 147 -8.51 -6.64 -1.97
N ASP A 148 -8.81 -6.46 -0.70
CA ASP A 148 -7.99 -5.85 0.33
C ASP A 148 -8.54 -6.28 1.71
N LEU A 149 -8.16 -5.62 2.81
CA LEU A 149 -8.53 -6.06 4.17
C LEU A 149 -9.99 -5.73 4.55
N GLU A 150 -10.70 -4.98 3.71
CA GLU A 150 -12.05 -4.48 3.98
C GLU A 150 -13.06 -4.89 2.91
N ARG A 151 -12.63 -4.97 1.65
CA ARG A 151 -13.50 -5.14 0.48
C ARG A 151 -13.34 -6.51 -0.16
N SER A 152 -14.44 -7.00 -0.73
CA SER A 152 -14.50 -8.29 -1.40
C SER A 152 -15.51 -8.29 -2.54
N TRP A 153 -15.32 -9.16 -3.53
CA TRP A 153 -16.33 -9.44 -4.55
C TRP A 153 -16.99 -10.77 -4.29
N LEU A 154 -18.32 -10.84 -4.46
CA LEU A 154 -18.99 -12.13 -4.59
C LEU A 154 -18.52 -12.84 -5.87
N LEU A 155 -18.28 -14.15 -5.78
CA LEU A 155 -17.93 -15.00 -6.89
C LEU A 155 -19.19 -15.60 -7.52
N GLU A 156 -19.31 -15.39 -8.83
CA GLU A 156 -20.47 -15.78 -9.63
C GLU A 156 -20.06 -16.77 -10.73
N PRO A 157 -20.97 -17.65 -11.19
CA PRO A 157 -20.67 -18.68 -12.18
C PRO A 157 -20.26 -18.14 -13.57
N ASN A 158 -20.59 -16.90 -13.90
CA ASN A 158 -20.41 -16.30 -15.22
C ASN A 158 -19.32 -15.21 -15.28
N LEU A 159 -18.60 -14.99 -14.18
CA LEU A 159 -17.60 -13.92 -14.09
C LEU A 159 -16.20 -14.47 -13.78
N ARG A 160 -15.19 -13.83 -14.36
CA ARG A 160 -13.79 -13.98 -13.95
C ARG A 160 -13.41 -12.84 -13.01
N ARG A 161 -12.74 -13.16 -11.89
CA ARG A 161 -12.26 -12.17 -10.91
C ARG A 161 -10.76 -12.35 -10.66
N SER A 162 -10.05 -11.24 -10.56
CA SER A 162 -8.63 -11.17 -10.19
C SER A 162 -8.35 -9.85 -9.49
N THR A 163 -7.44 -9.85 -8.52
CA THR A 163 -6.98 -8.66 -7.79
C THR A 163 -5.69 -8.09 -8.35
N ALA A 164 -5.12 -8.74 -9.37
CA ALA A 164 -3.87 -8.34 -9.99
C ALA A 164 -3.96 -6.92 -10.56
N THR A 165 -2.88 -6.17 -10.40
CA THR A 165 -2.73 -4.80 -10.86
C THR A 165 -1.99 -4.77 -12.20
N PRO A 166 -2.33 -3.87 -13.14
CA PRO A 166 -1.66 -3.78 -14.43
C PRO A 166 -0.15 -3.52 -14.33
N VAL A 167 0.63 -4.18 -15.18
CA VAL A 167 2.09 -4.01 -15.35
C VAL A 167 2.49 -4.05 -16.83
N GLY A 168 3.69 -3.57 -17.16
CA GLY A 168 4.18 -3.48 -18.54
C GLY A 168 4.80 -4.75 -19.12
N TRP A 169 4.74 -5.89 -18.41
CA TRP A 169 5.37 -7.15 -18.81
C TRP A 169 4.45 -8.35 -18.59
N GLY A 170 4.88 -9.51 -19.07
CA GLY A 170 4.11 -10.75 -19.06
C GLY A 170 2.76 -10.56 -19.73
N ARG A 171 1.71 -11.14 -19.14
CA ARG A 171 0.31 -10.93 -19.56
C ARG A 171 -0.29 -9.61 -19.06
N GLY A 172 0.53 -8.67 -18.60
CA GLY A 172 0.10 -7.31 -18.30
C GLY A 172 -0.51 -7.09 -16.92
N ALA A 173 -0.42 -8.06 -15.99
CA ALA A 173 -0.89 -7.88 -14.61
C ALA A 173 -0.14 -8.75 -13.58
N CYS A 174 0.04 -8.24 -12.36
CA CYS A 174 0.59 -8.98 -11.21
C CYS A 174 -0.06 -8.61 -9.86
N GLU A 175 -0.05 -9.53 -8.90
CA GLU A 175 -0.45 -9.26 -7.52
C GLU A 175 0.57 -8.40 -6.79
N LEU A 176 0.05 -7.50 -5.96
CA LEU A 176 0.84 -6.65 -5.06
C LEU A 176 0.68 -7.07 -3.59
N TRP A 177 -0.16 -8.07 -3.33
CA TRP A 177 -0.33 -8.71 -2.04
C TRP A 177 0.48 -10.01 -2.00
N PRO A 178 1.05 -10.40 -0.85
CA PRO A 178 1.80 -11.66 -0.76
C PRO A 178 0.90 -12.89 -0.91
N VAL A 179 -0.40 -12.74 -0.67
CA VAL A 179 -1.42 -13.77 -0.77
C VAL A 179 -2.76 -13.14 -1.15
N VAL A 180 -3.55 -13.86 -1.93
CA VAL A 180 -4.93 -13.55 -2.31
C VAL A 180 -5.83 -14.63 -1.72
N ALA A 181 -7.01 -14.25 -1.25
CA ALA A 181 -7.91 -15.16 -0.54
C ALA A 181 -9.31 -15.23 -1.17
N VAL A 182 -9.88 -16.43 -1.14
CA VAL A 182 -11.30 -16.68 -1.38
C VAL A 182 -11.90 -17.33 -0.15
N ALA A 183 -13.06 -16.85 0.29
CA ALA A 183 -13.68 -17.26 1.55
C ALA A 183 -15.17 -17.58 1.39
N GLY A 184 -15.57 -18.71 1.95
CA GLY A 184 -16.95 -19.08 2.18
C GLY A 184 -17.39 -18.71 3.60
N LYS A 185 -18.46 -19.36 4.09
CA LYS A 185 -18.98 -19.12 5.45
C LYS A 185 -18.15 -19.78 6.57
N THR A 186 -17.44 -20.86 6.24
CA THR A 186 -16.76 -21.70 7.25
C THR A 186 -15.33 -22.06 6.85
N ALA A 187 -14.88 -21.63 5.67
CA ALA A 187 -13.56 -21.98 5.18
C ALA A 187 -13.01 -20.92 4.22
N THR A 188 -11.68 -20.83 4.18
CA THR A 188 -10.93 -19.89 3.35
C THR A 188 -9.79 -20.62 2.64
N LEU A 189 -9.57 -20.33 1.36
CA LEU A 189 -8.38 -20.72 0.59
C LEU A 189 -7.56 -19.48 0.27
N GLY A 190 -6.23 -19.61 0.37
CA GLY A 190 -5.28 -18.57 -0.02
C GLY A 190 -4.30 -19.09 -1.07
N LEU A 191 -3.99 -18.26 -2.06
CA LEU A 191 -2.96 -18.49 -3.07
C LEU A 191 -1.98 -17.32 -3.05
N GLY A 192 -0.68 -17.60 -2.99
CA GLY A 192 0.32 -16.55 -2.91
C GLY A 192 1.70 -17.01 -3.34
N SER A 193 2.68 -16.13 -3.14
CA SER A 193 4.09 -16.40 -3.35
C SER A 193 4.91 -15.99 -2.13
N ARG A 194 6.20 -16.28 -2.16
CA ARG A 194 7.13 -15.84 -1.13
C ARG A 194 7.52 -14.38 -1.35
N LEU A 195 7.42 -13.57 -0.30
CA LEU A 195 7.71 -12.12 -0.36
C LEU A 195 9.16 -11.81 -0.74
N ASP A 196 10.12 -12.69 -0.41
CA ASP A 196 11.55 -12.56 -0.72
C ASP A 196 11.95 -13.09 -2.10
N GLU A 197 11.04 -13.78 -2.79
CA GLU A 197 11.24 -14.35 -4.13
C GLU A 197 10.06 -13.95 -5.03
N PRO A 198 9.88 -12.65 -5.32
CA PRO A 198 8.72 -12.16 -6.02
C PRO A 198 8.78 -12.58 -7.49
N GLN A 199 8.35 -13.79 -7.78
CA GLN A 199 7.87 -14.08 -9.12
C GLN A 199 6.62 -13.24 -9.32
N THR A 200 6.56 -12.52 -10.43
CA THR A 200 5.36 -11.79 -10.81
C THR A 200 4.26 -12.82 -11.04
N PHE A 201 3.34 -12.90 -10.08
CA PHE A 201 2.24 -13.86 -10.10
C PHE A 201 0.90 -13.13 -10.17
N ARG A 202 -0.15 -13.83 -10.62
CA ARG A 202 -1.54 -13.37 -10.56
C ARG A 202 -2.43 -14.48 -10.05
N VAL A 203 -3.46 -14.13 -9.28
CA VAL A 203 -4.49 -15.08 -8.85
C VAL A 203 -5.80 -14.73 -9.52
N ALA A 204 -6.50 -15.73 -10.04
CA ALA A 204 -7.81 -15.55 -10.63
C ALA A 204 -8.76 -16.68 -10.26
N TYR A 205 -10.04 -16.35 -10.11
CA TYR A 205 -11.11 -17.32 -10.21
C TYR A 205 -11.86 -17.11 -11.52
N ASP A 206 -11.89 -18.15 -12.35
CA ASP A 206 -12.69 -18.21 -13.57
C ASP A 206 -13.99 -18.96 -13.28
N GLY A 207 -15.09 -18.22 -13.11
CA GLY A 207 -16.42 -18.78 -12.85
C GLY A 207 -16.89 -19.76 -13.92
N PRO A 208 -16.87 -19.38 -15.22
CA PRO A 208 -17.25 -20.27 -16.31
C PRO A 208 -16.46 -21.57 -16.36
N GLN A 209 -15.14 -21.51 -16.13
CA GLN A 209 -14.29 -22.71 -16.12
C GLN A 209 -14.26 -23.43 -14.76
N GLN A 210 -14.80 -22.83 -13.70
CA GLN A 210 -14.73 -23.31 -12.31
C GLN A 210 -13.29 -23.60 -11.85
N LEU A 211 -12.36 -22.70 -12.17
CA LEU A 211 -10.94 -22.81 -11.84
C LEU A 211 -10.50 -21.67 -10.93
N LEU A 212 -9.88 -22.00 -9.80
CA LEU A 212 -9.10 -21.06 -9.00
C LEU A 212 -7.62 -21.29 -9.33
N SER A 213 -6.95 -20.30 -9.92
CA SER A 213 -5.58 -20.44 -10.42
C SER A 213 -4.61 -19.42 -9.83
N ILE A 214 -3.35 -19.84 -9.76
CA ILE A 214 -2.18 -18.96 -9.63
C ILE A 214 -1.32 -19.11 -10.89
N GLU A 215 -0.89 -17.99 -11.45
CA GLU A 215 -0.11 -17.94 -12.69
C GLU A 215 1.17 -17.12 -12.49
N ALA A 216 2.25 -17.48 -13.19
CA ALA A 216 3.48 -16.69 -13.27
C ALA A 216 3.96 -16.59 -14.72
N ASP A 217 4.45 -15.42 -15.12
CA ASP A 217 5.07 -15.21 -16.42
C ASP A 217 6.60 -15.24 -16.28
N LEU A 218 7.24 -16.07 -17.08
CA LEU A 218 8.66 -16.41 -17.00
C LEU A 218 9.26 -16.33 -18.41
N ALA A 219 10.43 -15.73 -18.55
CA ALA A 219 11.25 -15.90 -19.74
C ALA A 219 12.31 -16.98 -19.50
N LEU A 220 12.33 -17.98 -20.36
CA LEU A 220 13.44 -18.92 -20.44
C LEU A 220 14.39 -18.34 -21.48
N ALA A 221 15.58 -17.88 -21.07
CA ALA A 221 16.47 -17.19 -22.00
C ALA A 221 17.91 -17.68 -21.89
N ALA A 222 18.56 -17.86 -23.03
CA ALA A 222 19.97 -18.29 -23.09
C ALA A 222 20.91 -17.24 -22.47
N VAL A 223 20.52 -15.96 -22.53
CA VAL A 223 21.31 -14.85 -21.99
C VAL A 223 21.54 -14.96 -20.48
N SER A 224 20.61 -15.56 -19.72
CA SER A 224 20.74 -15.70 -18.26
C SER A 224 21.89 -16.63 -17.90
N ARG A 225 22.93 -16.13 -17.21
CA ARG A 225 24.03 -16.99 -16.74
C ARG A 225 23.62 -17.87 -15.57
N ARG A 226 22.77 -17.36 -14.68
CA ARG A 226 22.30 -18.12 -13.52
C ARG A 226 21.43 -19.27 -14.00
N TRP A 227 20.47 -18.97 -14.88
CA TRP A 227 19.40 -19.89 -15.29
C TRP A 227 19.25 -19.95 -16.82
N PRO A 228 20.26 -20.47 -17.54
CA PRO A 228 20.21 -20.54 -19.00
C PRO A 228 19.03 -21.42 -19.44
N CYS A 229 18.12 -20.83 -20.23
CA CYS A 229 16.90 -21.46 -20.76
C CYS A 229 16.04 -22.19 -19.70
N ARG A 230 16.04 -21.69 -18.45
CA ARG A 230 15.23 -22.25 -17.36
C ARG A 230 14.75 -21.15 -16.40
N ALA A 231 13.64 -21.38 -15.73
CA ALA A 231 13.11 -20.49 -14.70
C ALA A 231 12.42 -21.30 -13.60
N PRO A 232 12.84 -21.15 -12.32
CA PRO A 232 12.16 -21.68 -11.18
C PRO A 232 10.87 -20.91 -10.89
N PHE A 233 9.94 -21.63 -10.27
CA PHE A 233 8.71 -21.09 -9.76
C PHE A 233 8.47 -21.53 -8.31
N ARG A 234 7.66 -20.76 -7.57
CA ARG A 234 7.21 -21.10 -6.22
C ARG A 234 5.86 -20.46 -5.89
N PHE A 235 4.89 -21.30 -5.58
CA PHE A 235 3.55 -20.94 -5.15
C PHE A 235 3.28 -21.46 -3.74
N LEU A 236 2.39 -20.77 -3.03
CA LEU A 236 1.93 -21.12 -1.69
C LEU A 236 0.41 -21.27 -1.70
N LEU A 237 -0.07 -22.39 -1.15
CA LEU A 237 -1.47 -22.63 -0.84
C LEU A 237 -1.66 -22.56 0.68
N LEU A 238 -2.64 -21.77 1.10
CA LEU A 238 -3.11 -21.65 2.48
C LEU A 238 -4.56 -22.11 2.56
N ALA A 239 -4.93 -22.64 3.72
CA ALA A 239 -6.28 -23.11 3.99
C ALA A 239 -6.62 -22.93 5.46
N ARG A 240 -7.82 -22.39 5.72
CA ARG A 240 -8.35 -22.11 7.06
C ARG A 240 -9.77 -22.61 7.21
N ALA A 241 -10.13 -22.97 8.44
CA ALA A 241 -11.47 -23.34 8.87
C ALA A 241 -12.20 -22.14 9.49
N ASP A 242 -12.11 -20.98 8.84
CA ASP A 242 -12.81 -19.75 9.19
C ASP A 242 -13.14 -18.95 7.92
N ASP A 243 -13.91 -17.88 8.11
CA ASP A 243 -14.29 -16.93 7.07
C ASP A 243 -13.53 -15.61 7.21
N TRP A 244 -12.33 -15.58 7.81
CA TRP A 244 -11.55 -14.34 7.92
C TRP A 244 -10.85 -13.94 6.63
N GLY A 245 -10.89 -14.78 5.59
CA GLY A 245 -10.43 -14.42 4.26
C GLY A 245 -8.95 -14.01 4.24
N LEU A 246 -8.64 -12.90 3.57
CA LEU A 246 -7.28 -12.36 3.43
C LEU A 246 -6.64 -12.12 4.79
N ARG A 247 -7.38 -11.62 5.78
CA ARG A 247 -6.87 -11.40 7.15
C ARG A 247 -6.40 -12.72 7.80
N GLY A 248 -7.20 -13.77 7.67
CA GLY A 248 -6.83 -15.10 8.13
C GLY A 248 -5.62 -15.66 7.38
N CYS A 249 -5.60 -15.52 6.06
CA CYS A 249 -4.48 -15.95 5.22
C CYS A 249 -3.17 -15.23 5.58
N LEU A 250 -3.21 -13.92 5.85
CA LEU A 250 -2.04 -13.15 6.32
C LEU A 250 -1.51 -13.67 7.67
N GLU A 251 -2.39 -13.95 8.64
CA GLU A 251 -1.98 -14.54 9.92
C GLU A 251 -1.23 -15.86 9.71
N GLN A 252 -1.75 -16.74 8.84
CA GLN A 252 -1.12 -18.02 8.52
C GLN A 252 0.16 -17.85 7.69
N TYR A 253 0.23 -16.82 6.84
CA TYR A 253 1.41 -16.44 6.07
C TYR A 253 2.56 -16.04 6.99
N TYR A 254 2.31 -15.18 7.99
CA TYR A 254 3.32 -14.77 8.98
C TYR A 254 3.84 -15.96 9.78
N GLN A 255 2.97 -16.91 10.13
CA GLN A 255 3.36 -18.14 10.82
C GLN A 255 4.15 -19.11 9.93
N THR A 256 3.95 -19.02 8.61
CA THR A 256 4.66 -19.85 7.62
C THR A 256 6.04 -19.28 7.30
N TYR A 257 6.17 -17.95 7.21
CA TYR A 257 7.43 -17.26 6.90
C TYR A 257 7.82 -16.19 7.95
N PRO A 258 8.01 -16.56 9.22
CA PRO A 258 8.22 -15.58 10.29
C PRO A 258 9.50 -14.74 10.11
N SER A 259 10.52 -15.28 9.43
CA SER A 259 11.77 -14.58 9.15
C SER A 259 11.60 -13.35 8.25
N LEU A 260 10.59 -13.33 7.36
CA LEU A 260 10.34 -12.23 6.43
C LEU A 260 9.76 -10.99 7.12
N PHE A 261 9.21 -11.16 8.33
CA PHE A 261 8.57 -10.11 9.12
C PHE A 261 9.37 -9.76 10.38
N ARG A 262 10.67 -10.09 10.40
CA ARG A 262 11.53 -9.81 11.55
C ARG A 262 11.55 -8.31 11.87
N LYS A 263 11.14 -7.98 13.09
CA LYS A 263 11.27 -6.64 13.69
C LYS A 263 12.68 -6.48 14.27
N ARG A 264 13.48 -5.54 13.75
CA ARG A 264 14.87 -5.30 14.20
C ARG A 264 15.05 -4.10 15.14
N THR A 265 14.01 -3.30 15.34
CA THR A 265 14.03 -2.14 16.24
C THR A 265 12.72 -2.04 17.02
N GLU A 266 12.81 -1.70 18.31
CA GLU A 266 11.66 -1.33 19.16
C GLU A 266 11.49 0.19 19.26
N LEU A 267 12.37 0.97 18.60
CA LEU A 267 12.23 2.42 18.52
C LEU A 267 10.99 2.74 17.68
N ALA A 268 10.08 3.54 18.23
CA ALA A 268 8.83 3.92 17.59
C ALA A 268 8.64 5.43 17.64
N GLY A 269 8.28 6.00 16.51
CA GLY A 269 8.14 7.43 16.32
C GLY A 269 8.24 7.83 14.85
N GLY A 270 8.14 9.13 14.62
CA GLY A 270 8.18 9.77 13.32
C GLY A 270 9.56 9.77 12.68
N TRP A 271 9.55 9.75 11.37
CA TRP A 271 10.67 10.04 10.48
C TRP A 271 10.73 11.54 10.20
N PHE A 272 11.93 12.10 10.33
CA PHE A 272 12.24 13.49 10.07
C PHE A 272 13.24 13.63 8.95
N ALA A 273 13.04 14.62 8.08
CA ALA A 273 13.92 14.90 6.95
C ALA A 273 14.75 16.16 7.20
N TRP A 274 16.06 16.04 6.97
CA TRP A 274 17.07 17.10 6.85
C TRP A 274 17.17 18.10 7.99
N GLY A 275 18.20 18.96 7.95
CA GLY A 275 18.33 20.06 8.91
C GLY A 275 18.85 19.64 10.27
N ASP A 276 18.61 20.50 11.25
CA ASP A 276 18.91 20.26 12.67
C ASP A 276 17.61 20.29 13.46
N ILE A 277 17.34 19.20 14.18
CA ILE A 277 16.11 19.05 14.96
C ILE A 277 15.92 20.13 16.02
N LEU A 278 17.00 20.76 16.49
CA LEU A 278 16.90 21.87 17.45
C LEU A 278 16.48 23.20 16.79
N SER A 279 16.40 23.26 15.47
CA SER A 279 15.81 24.39 14.75
C SER A 279 14.30 24.50 15.03
N ILE A 280 13.64 23.37 15.28
CA ILE A 280 12.22 23.33 15.66
C ILE A 280 12.05 24.02 17.02
N ALA A 281 10.96 24.77 17.20
CA ALA A 281 10.62 25.35 18.49
C ALA A 281 10.43 24.27 19.57
N ALA A 282 11.10 24.45 20.72
CA ALA A 282 11.00 23.54 21.85
C ALA A 282 9.54 23.40 22.34
N PRO A 283 9.09 22.20 22.76
CA PRO A 283 9.84 20.93 22.82
C PRO A 283 9.81 20.13 21.51
N ALA A 284 10.95 19.65 21.02
CA ALA A 284 10.99 18.78 19.84
C ALA A 284 10.31 17.42 20.08
N VAL A 285 10.31 16.93 21.33
CA VAL A 285 9.74 15.61 21.69
C VAL A 285 8.24 15.48 21.41
N ASP A 286 7.50 16.58 21.40
CA ASP A 286 6.05 16.57 21.17
C ASP A 286 5.68 16.16 19.74
N PHE A 287 6.63 16.14 18.80
CA PHE A 287 6.42 15.68 17.42
C PHE A 287 6.85 14.23 17.18
N GLY A 288 7.34 13.55 18.22
CA GLY A 288 7.50 12.09 18.19
C GLY A 288 8.72 11.58 17.41
N LEU A 289 9.76 12.39 17.26
CA LEU A 289 11.02 12.03 16.61
C LEU A 289 11.55 10.63 17.00
N ALA A 290 11.90 9.84 15.99
CA ALA A 290 12.61 8.57 16.15
C ALA A 290 13.67 8.34 15.07
N TYR A 291 13.42 8.78 13.85
CA TYR A 291 14.31 8.58 12.70
C TYR A 291 14.61 9.93 12.08
N HIS A 292 15.88 10.23 11.77
CA HIS A 292 16.30 11.46 11.12
C HIS A 292 17.13 11.12 9.88
N GLU A 293 16.54 11.35 8.72
CA GLU A 293 17.17 11.25 7.42
C GLU A 293 18.10 12.46 7.19
N GLY A 294 19.35 12.18 6.84
CA GLY A 294 20.29 13.17 6.33
C GLY A 294 20.41 14.46 7.16
N PRO A 295 20.73 14.40 8.47
CA PRO A 295 20.95 15.61 9.27
C PRO A 295 22.07 16.49 8.68
N ASP A 296 21.97 17.82 8.85
CA ASP A 296 22.90 18.83 8.31
C ASP A 296 24.25 18.82 9.06
N GLY A 297 25.03 17.76 8.82
CA GLY A 297 26.38 17.59 9.34
C GLY A 297 26.49 17.04 10.77
N PRO A 298 27.71 17.00 11.32
CA PRO A 298 28.00 16.30 12.58
C PRO A 298 27.27 16.87 13.80
N GLN A 299 26.97 18.17 13.82
CA GLN A 299 26.27 18.81 14.94
C GLN A 299 24.80 18.39 15.00
N ALA A 300 24.05 18.55 13.90
CA ALA A 300 22.66 18.12 13.79
C ALA A 300 22.50 16.62 14.11
N ARG A 301 23.47 15.80 13.69
CA ARG A 301 23.53 14.38 14.08
C ARG A 301 23.65 14.21 15.60
N ARG A 302 24.59 14.89 16.26
CA ARG A 302 24.75 14.80 17.73
C ARG A 302 23.47 15.21 18.47
N HIS A 303 22.81 16.26 18.01
CA HIS A 303 21.53 16.70 18.58
C HIS A 303 20.47 15.61 18.46
N SER A 304 20.32 15.03 17.27
CA SER A 304 19.36 13.95 17.00
C SER A 304 19.58 12.73 17.90
N LEU A 305 20.83 12.29 18.04
CA LEU A 305 21.20 11.18 18.92
C LEU A 305 20.94 11.49 20.39
N ALA A 306 21.25 12.70 20.83
CA ALA A 306 21.01 13.14 22.20
C ALA A 306 19.51 13.20 22.55
N LEU A 307 18.65 13.41 21.55
CA LEU A 307 17.18 13.32 21.67
C LEU A 307 16.63 11.90 21.40
N GLY A 308 17.50 10.89 21.30
CA GLY A 308 17.11 9.48 21.19
C GLY A 308 16.65 9.05 19.78
N ALA A 309 16.88 9.87 18.76
CA ALA A 309 16.65 9.52 17.37
C ALA A 309 17.80 8.67 16.81
N LYS A 310 17.53 7.96 15.72
CA LYS A 310 18.54 7.31 14.87
C LYS A 310 18.72 8.13 13.60
N THR A 311 19.95 8.25 13.13
CA THR A 311 20.33 9.03 11.94
C THR A 311 20.65 8.12 10.76
N PHE A 312 20.26 8.54 9.55
CA PHE A 312 20.32 7.72 8.35
C PHE A 312 20.87 8.56 7.18
N PRO A 313 22.11 8.33 6.72
CA PRO A 313 22.63 8.96 5.52
C PRO A 313 21.78 8.65 4.29
N TYR A 314 21.56 9.67 3.49
CA TYR A 314 20.72 9.65 2.30
C TYR A 314 21.38 8.92 1.13
N ILE A 315 20.58 8.15 0.39
CA ILE A 315 20.87 7.75 -1.00
C ILE A 315 19.54 7.59 -1.73
N GLU A 316 19.54 7.94 -3.01
CA GLU A 316 18.49 7.57 -3.94
C GLU A 316 19.07 6.51 -4.89
N PRO A 317 18.75 5.21 -4.69
CA PRO A 317 19.50 4.15 -5.35
C PRO A 317 18.97 3.82 -6.75
N THR A 318 17.67 3.97 -7.03
CA THR A 318 17.05 3.50 -8.28
C THR A 318 17.37 4.35 -9.51
N MET A 319 17.99 5.51 -9.31
CA MET A 319 18.39 6.41 -10.38
C MET A 319 19.66 7.19 -10.06
N TYR A 320 20.25 7.78 -11.09
CA TYR A 320 21.23 8.84 -10.95
C TYR A 320 20.62 10.14 -11.47
N GLN A 321 20.43 11.12 -10.57
CA GLN A 321 20.06 12.48 -10.94
C GLN A 321 21.33 13.24 -11.32
N MET A 322 21.63 13.28 -12.62
CA MET A 322 22.82 13.94 -13.14
C MET A 322 22.51 15.41 -13.44
N PRO A 323 23.13 16.38 -12.75
CA PRO A 323 23.04 17.79 -13.13
C PRO A 323 23.59 17.97 -14.54
N LEU A 324 22.88 18.74 -15.37
CA LEU A 324 23.24 18.92 -16.78
C LEU A 324 23.94 20.26 -17.05
N GLY A 325 23.77 21.24 -16.16
CA GLY A 325 24.50 22.51 -16.19
C GLY A 325 23.94 23.56 -17.15
N ASP A 326 22.81 23.29 -17.81
CA ASP A 326 22.14 24.25 -18.70
C ASP A 326 21.28 25.20 -17.87
N PHE A 327 21.42 26.52 -18.06
CA PHE A 327 20.69 27.53 -17.30
C PHE A 327 19.47 28.08 -18.04
N ASP A 328 19.55 28.21 -19.36
CA ASP A 328 18.57 28.96 -20.15
C ASP A 328 17.58 28.07 -20.90
N ARG A 329 17.77 26.74 -20.91
CA ARG A 329 16.90 25.80 -21.62
C ARG A 329 16.89 24.40 -21.04
N GLN A 330 15.83 23.66 -21.35
CA GLN A 330 15.78 22.22 -21.14
C GLN A 330 16.76 21.49 -22.08
N PRO A 331 17.59 20.58 -21.55
CA PRO A 331 18.43 19.71 -22.38
C PRO A 331 17.61 18.63 -23.08
N THR A 332 18.09 18.19 -24.24
CA THR A 332 17.50 17.05 -24.94
C THR A 332 17.98 15.72 -24.35
N ALA A 333 17.24 14.64 -24.62
CA ALA A 333 17.65 13.29 -24.22
C ALA A 333 19.01 12.88 -24.84
N ALA A 334 19.24 13.23 -26.10
CA ALA A 334 20.51 12.96 -26.78
C ALA A 334 21.69 13.69 -26.12
N GLU A 335 21.52 14.95 -25.72
CA GLU A 335 22.57 15.71 -25.01
C GLU A 335 22.85 15.14 -23.62
N ALA A 336 21.82 14.72 -22.89
CA ALA A 336 21.99 14.06 -21.60
C ALA A 336 22.76 12.73 -21.75
N GLU A 337 22.41 11.92 -22.75
CA GLU A 337 23.10 10.66 -23.06
C GLU A 337 24.56 10.88 -23.51
N GLU A 338 24.83 11.88 -24.35
CA GLU A 338 26.19 12.24 -24.73
C GLU A 338 27.03 12.64 -23.51
N ARG A 339 26.47 13.47 -22.62
CA ARG A 339 27.17 13.96 -21.43
C ARG A 339 27.44 12.84 -20.43
N VAL A 340 26.50 11.94 -20.15
CA VAL A 340 26.78 10.83 -19.22
C VAL A 340 27.89 9.92 -19.74
N GLN A 341 27.96 9.72 -21.07
CA GLN A 341 29.04 8.96 -21.71
C GLN A 341 30.39 9.69 -21.66
N ALA A 342 30.38 11.01 -21.87
CA ALA A 342 31.59 11.84 -21.80
C ALA A 342 32.13 11.93 -20.36
N TRP A 343 31.24 12.19 -19.39
CA TRP A 343 31.58 12.38 -17.98
C TRP A 343 31.96 11.08 -17.28
N ALA A 344 31.64 9.91 -17.85
CA ALA A 344 32.15 8.62 -17.39
C ALA A 344 33.68 8.47 -17.52
N LYS A 345 34.34 9.36 -18.28
CA LYS A 345 35.78 9.34 -18.55
C LYS A 345 36.47 10.51 -17.82
N PRO A 346 37.79 10.46 -17.59
CA PRO A 346 38.52 11.61 -17.06
C PRO A 346 38.35 12.83 -17.98
N LEU A 347 38.07 13.99 -17.40
CA LEU A 347 37.90 15.27 -18.10
C LEU A 347 38.86 16.31 -17.54
N ASP A 348 39.45 17.12 -18.42
CA ASP A 348 40.27 18.29 -18.08
C ASP A 348 40.12 19.37 -19.18
N PRO A 349 39.57 20.56 -18.88
CA PRO A 349 38.99 20.98 -17.60
C PRO A 349 37.65 20.28 -17.30
N LEU A 350 37.26 20.25 -16.02
CA LEU A 350 35.94 19.78 -15.61
C LEU A 350 34.84 20.77 -16.06
N PRO A 351 33.70 20.28 -16.59
CA PRO A 351 32.55 21.13 -16.87
C PRO A 351 32.05 21.85 -15.61
N PRO A 352 31.42 23.04 -15.75
CA PRO A 352 30.70 23.67 -14.64
C PRO A 352 29.73 22.68 -13.99
N MET A 353 29.64 22.68 -12.66
CA MET A 353 28.85 21.76 -11.83
C MET A 353 29.39 20.31 -11.68
N HIS A 354 30.38 19.88 -12.46
CA HIS A 354 30.95 18.53 -12.33
C HIS A 354 31.83 18.41 -11.07
N ARG A 355 31.47 17.51 -10.15
CA ARG A 355 32.10 17.29 -8.83
C ARG A 355 33.33 16.37 -8.89
N GLY A 356 34.08 16.42 -9.99
CA GLY A 356 35.25 15.56 -10.23
C GLY A 356 34.93 14.06 -10.16
N GLU A 357 35.75 13.30 -9.42
CA GLU A 357 35.69 11.83 -9.33
C GLU A 357 34.31 11.28 -8.93
N TYR A 358 33.54 12.02 -8.12
CA TYR A 358 32.20 11.61 -7.70
C TYR A 358 31.26 11.44 -8.89
N ASP A 359 31.14 12.48 -9.74
CA ASP A 359 30.27 12.44 -10.91
C ASP A 359 30.84 11.49 -11.96
N GLN A 360 32.17 11.45 -12.14
CA GLN A 360 32.81 10.52 -13.06
C GLN A 360 32.45 9.06 -12.76
N THR A 361 32.55 8.67 -11.49
CA THR A 361 32.27 7.30 -11.06
C THR A 361 30.78 6.96 -11.19
N ARG A 362 29.88 7.91 -10.90
CA ARG A 362 28.42 7.73 -11.06
C ARG A 362 28.01 7.66 -12.53
N CYS A 363 28.59 8.49 -13.39
CA CYS A 363 28.40 8.42 -14.84
C CYS A 363 28.92 7.08 -15.40
N ALA A 364 30.12 6.64 -15.02
CA ALA A 364 30.64 5.34 -15.44
C ALA A 364 29.74 4.17 -15.00
N ALA A 365 29.24 4.21 -13.76
CA ALA A 365 28.28 3.22 -13.28
C ALA A 365 26.93 3.28 -14.01
N THR A 366 26.47 4.49 -14.37
CA THR A 366 25.25 4.70 -15.15
C THR A 366 25.40 4.17 -16.58
N VAL A 367 26.56 4.35 -17.22
CA VAL A 367 26.85 3.74 -18.51
C VAL A 367 26.82 2.21 -18.41
N ALA A 368 27.40 1.65 -17.34
CA ALA A 368 27.52 0.21 -17.14
C ALA A 368 26.22 -0.50 -16.70
N SER A 369 25.27 0.20 -16.08
CA SER A 369 24.04 -0.42 -15.57
C SER A 369 22.77 0.43 -15.69
N GLY A 370 22.78 1.53 -16.44
CA GLY A 370 21.56 2.29 -16.76
C GLY A 370 20.65 1.45 -17.65
N LEU A 371 19.34 1.48 -17.44
CA LEU A 371 18.44 0.60 -18.21
C LEU A 371 18.56 0.90 -19.70
N ARG A 372 18.47 -0.13 -20.53
CA ARG A 372 18.42 0.03 -21.99
C ARG A 372 17.02 -0.23 -22.51
N ARG A 373 16.56 0.65 -23.40
CA ARG A 373 15.37 0.45 -24.22
C ARG A 373 15.59 -0.66 -25.26
N PRO A 374 14.53 -1.14 -25.92
CA PRO A 374 14.67 -2.15 -26.98
C PRO A 374 15.62 -1.77 -28.12
N ASP A 375 15.82 -0.47 -28.38
CA ASP A 375 16.74 0.06 -29.40
C ASP A 375 18.20 0.22 -28.90
N GLY A 376 18.46 -0.11 -27.63
CA GLY A 376 19.78 0.01 -27.00
C GLY A 376 20.10 1.37 -26.40
N THR A 377 19.23 2.37 -26.53
CA THR A 377 19.42 3.70 -25.92
C THR A 377 19.18 3.68 -24.41
N LEU A 378 19.78 4.63 -23.69
CA LEU A 378 19.57 4.78 -22.25
C LEU A 378 18.13 5.20 -21.90
N GLU A 379 17.53 4.53 -20.91
CA GLU A 379 16.26 4.96 -20.31
C GLU A 379 16.48 6.18 -19.42
N ILE A 380 16.24 7.35 -20.01
CA ILE A 380 16.12 8.62 -19.28
C ILE A 380 14.67 8.78 -18.85
N ALA A 381 14.42 8.67 -17.55
CA ALA A 381 13.07 8.64 -17.01
C ALA A 381 12.43 10.04 -16.98
N ALA A 382 13.24 11.08 -16.75
CA ALA A 382 12.81 12.46 -16.77
C ALA A 382 14.00 13.40 -17.02
N ILE A 383 13.72 14.55 -17.65
CA ILE A 383 14.62 15.70 -17.70
C ILE A 383 13.81 16.89 -17.20
N GLY A 384 14.25 17.51 -16.12
CA GLY A 384 13.46 18.52 -15.43
C GLY A 384 14.31 19.48 -14.60
N GLN A 385 13.67 20.54 -14.13
CA GLN A 385 14.23 21.39 -13.08
C GLN A 385 13.82 20.83 -11.72
N TYR A 386 14.80 20.61 -10.87
CA TYR A 386 14.61 20.07 -9.54
C TYR A 386 15.19 21.04 -8.50
N PRO A 387 14.39 21.58 -7.57
CA PRO A 387 14.83 22.64 -6.66
C PRO A 387 15.91 22.20 -5.68
N TRP A 388 16.07 20.88 -5.47
CA TRP A 388 17.13 20.29 -4.63
C TRP A 388 18.46 20.06 -5.37
N ILE A 389 18.52 20.27 -6.68
CA ILE A 389 19.76 20.20 -7.45
C ILE A 389 20.42 21.58 -7.48
N GLN A 390 21.66 21.66 -7.02
CA GLN A 390 22.40 22.93 -7.01
C GLN A 390 22.72 23.42 -8.45
N GLY A 391 22.94 24.73 -8.59
CA GLY A 391 23.28 25.34 -9.88
C GLY A 391 22.05 25.57 -10.75
N SER A 392 22.06 25.06 -11.97
CA SER A 392 21.02 25.34 -12.97
C SER A 392 19.68 24.63 -12.74
N GLN A 393 19.62 23.75 -11.72
CA GLN A 393 18.49 22.87 -11.37
C GLN A 393 18.08 21.86 -12.44
N TRP A 394 18.54 22.00 -13.69
CA TRP A 394 18.32 21.03 -14.75
C TRP A 394 19.11 19.76 -14.51
N ALA A 395 18.40 18.64 -14.45
CA ALA A 395 19.00 17.31 -14.33
C ALA A 395 18.28 16.28 -15.21
N ALA A 396 19.02 15.25 -15.61
CA ALA A 396 18.44 14.01 -16.15
C ALA A 396 18.39 12.95 -15.05
N GLN A 397 17.26 12.25 -14.97
CA GLN A 397 17.10 11.06 -14.14
C GLN A 397 17.35 9.82 -14.98
N PHE A 398 18.53 9.23 -14.85
CA PHE A 398 18.86 7.95 -15.48
C PHE A 398 18.39 6.81 -14.59
N ALA A 399 17.46 5.98 -15.07
CA ALA A 399 17.02 4.80 -14.34
C ALA A 399 18.10 3.71 -14.34
N LEU A 400 18.27 3.00 -13.23
CA LEU A 400 19.39 2.07 -13.02
C LEU A 400 18.93 0.63 -12.76
N ASN A 401 19.61 -0.34 -13.38
CA ASN A 401 19.60 -1.72 -12.96
C ASN A 401 20.55 -1.89 -11.77
N LEU A 402 20.00 -2.24 -10.62
CA LEU A 402 20.75 -2.31 -9.36
C LEU A 402 21.31 -3.70 -9.04
N ASP A 403 21.24 -4.68 -9.94
CA ASP A 403 21.84 -5.98 -9.66
C ASP A 403 23.36 -5.82 -9.44
N PRO A 404 23.88 -6.10 -8.23
CA PRO A 404 25.30 -5.89 -7.91
C PRO A 404 26.22 -6.87 -8.65
N GLY A 405 25.65 -7.86 -9.35
CA GLY A 405 26.37 -8.73 -10.26
C GLY A 405 26.90 -8.03 -11.51
N ILE A 406 26.30 -6.90 -11.93
CA ILE A 406 26.71 -6.15 -13.12
C ILE A 406 28.08 -5.51 -12.89
N PRO A 407 29.12 -5.86 -13.68
CA PRO A 407 30.46 -5.30 -13.53
C PRO A 407 30.48 -3.78 -13.73
N GLY A 408 31.04 -3.03 -12.77
CA GLY A 408 31.10 -1.57 -12.83
C GLY A 408 29.76 -0.86 -12.58
N GLY A 409 28.65 -1.60 -12.43
CA GLY A 409 27.31 -1.04 -12.27
C GLY A 409 27.06 -0.35 -10.92
N ALA A 410 25.99 0.42 -10.89
CA ALA A 410 25.58 1.24 -9.75
C ALA A 410 25.35 0.43 -8.47
N GLY A 411 24.66 -0.71 -8.54
CA GLY A 411 24.41 -1.56 -7.37
C GLY A 411 25.70 -2.01 -6.66
N LYS A 412 26.73 -2.38 -7.43
CA LYS A 412 28.05 -2.76 -6.90
C LYS A 412 28.80 -1.57 -6.32
N LEU A 413 28.76 -0.42 -7.01
CA LEU A 413 29.36 0.82 -6.53
C LEU A 413 28.78 1.22 -5.16
N TYR A 414 27.46 1.24 -5.03
CA TYR A 414 26.77 1.71 -3.83
C TYR A 414 27.04 0.80 -2.63
N LEU A 415 27.00 -0.53 -2.82
CA LEU A 415 27.33 -1.47 -1.74
C LEU A 415 28.79 -1.35 -1.28
N ARG A 416 29.72 -1.04 -2.19
CA ARG A 416 31.12 -0.79 -1.85
C ARG A 416 31.27 0.49 -1.02
N GLU A 417 30.64 1.59 -1.45
CA GLU A 417 30.64 2.86 -0.73
C GLU A 417 30.02 2.72 0.67
N ASP A 418 28.88 2.05 0.77
CA ASP A 418 28.23 1.76 2.04
C ASP A 418 29.10 0.85 2.92
N GLY A 419 29.79 -0.14 2.32
CA GLY A 419 30.69 -1.04 3.03
C GLY A 419 31.95 -0.37 3.58
N ASN A 420 32.43 0.68 2.92
CA ASN A 420 33.49 1.53 3.43
C ASN A 420 32.97 2.45 4.55
N SER A 421 31.81 3.07 4.33
CA SER A 421 31.26 4.09 5.23
C SER A 421 30.71 3.50 6.53
N VAL A 422 30.10 2.31 6.49
CA VAL A 422 29.47 1.67 7.66
C VAL A 422 30.46 1.38 8.80
N ARG A 423 31.76 1.34 8.48
CA ARG A 423 32.85 1.16 9.46
C ARG A 423 33.12 2.41 10.29
N ASP A 424 32.71 3.58 9.79
CA ASP A 424 32.82 4.84 10.51
C ASP A 424 31.66 4.98 11.52
N PRO A 425 31.94 5.09 12.83
CA PRO A 425 30.91 5.36 13.84
C PRO A 425 30.13 6.67 13.60
N ALA A 426 30.70 7.62 12.86
CA ALA A 426 30.08 8.88 12.51
C ALA A 426 29.06 8.76 11.37
N TRP A 427 29.05 7.65 10.61
CA TRP A 427 28.17 7.47 9.45
C TRP A 427 26.69 7.54 9.83
N GLY A 428 26.27 6.85 10.89
CA GLY A 428 24.87 6.82 11.31
C GLY A 428 24.43 5.44 11.79
N GLU A 429 23.15 5.31 12.11
CA GLU A 429 22.56 4.11 12.72
C GLU A 429 21.90 3.20 11.67
N GLY A 430 21.91 3.62 10.41
CA GLY A 430 21.31 2.90 9.29
C GLY A 430 21.49 3.63 7.98
N ARG A 431 20.84 3.12 6.93
CA ARG A 431 20.81 3.71 5.58
C ARG A 431 19.40 4.15 5.24
N TYR A 432 19.24 5.36 4.71
CA TYR A 432 17.97 5.84 4.18
C TYR A 432 17.95 5.62 2.67
N LEU A 433 16.89 5.01 2.16
CA LEU A 433 16.67 4.77 0.73
C LEU A 433 15.52 5.63 0.25
N ASP A 434 15.83 6.71 -0.46
CA ASP A 434 14.82 7.60 -1.03
C ASP A 434 14.27 7.06 -2.34
N SER A 435 13.06 7.48 -2.69
CA SER A 435 12.41 7.19 -3.97
C SER A 435 12.54 5.73 -4.40
N PHE A 436 12.51 4.78 -3.46
CA PHE A 436 12.80 3.37 -3.78
C PHE A 436 11.72 2.75 -4.68
N SER A 437 10.55 3.39 -4.76
CA SER A 437 9.47 3.07 -5.70
C SER A 437 9.64 3.69 -7.09
N ALA A 438 10.58 4.61 -7.30
CA ALA A 438 10.73 5.27 -8.58
C ALA A 438 11.19 4.29 -9.67
N HIS A 439 10.57 4.40 -10.84
CA HIS A 439 10.92 3.65 -12.06
C HIS A 439 10.82 2.13 -11.94
N VAL A 440 10.19 1.59 -10.89
CA VAL A 440 10.06 0.14 -10.66
C VAL A 440 9.26 -0.58 -11.74
N ASP A 441 8.47 0.16 -12.52
CA ASP A 441 7.67 -0.30 -13.66
C ASP A 441 8.43 -0.32 -14.98
N ARG A 442 9.64 0.25 -15.03
CA ARG A 442 10.51 0.25 -16.22
C ARG A 442 11.14 -1.13 -16.43
N LEU A 443 11.51 -1.39 -17.68
CA LEU A 443 12.08 -2.65 -18.15
C LEU A 443 13.47 -2.41 -18.71
N ASP A 444 14.37 -3.33 -18.41
CA ASP A 444 15.72 -3.38 -19.00
C ASP A 444 15.78 -4.46 -20.08
N TYR A 445 16.39 -4.12 -21.22
CA TYR A 445 16.58 -5.00 -22.37
C TYR A 445 18.05 -5.33 -22.67
N ALA A 446 19.02 -4.75 -21.92
CA ALA A 446 20.43 -4.92 -22.22
C ALA A 446 20.90 -6.37 -21.95
N PRO A 447 21.38 -7.14 -22.96
CA PRO A 447 21.80 -8.52 -22.76
C PRO A 447 22.86 -8.69 -21.66
N GLU A 448 23.79 -7.75 -21.57
CA GLU A 448 24.82 -7.70 -20.54
C GLU A 448 24.24 -7.54 -19.13
N HIS A 449 23.12 -6.84 -18.95
CA HIS A 449 22.45 -6.74 -17.65
C HIS A 449 21.63 -8.00 -17.35
N LEU A 450 20.84 -8.46 -18.33
CA LEU A 450 19.98 -9.65 -18.22
C LEU A 450 20.80 -10.90 -17.84
N ALA A 451 22.04 -10.99 -18.32
CA ALA A 451 22.96 -12.07 -17.99
C ALA A 451 23.28 -12.19 -16.50
N HIS A 452 23.18 -11.09 -15.75
CA HIS A 452 23.49 -11.02 -14.34
C HIS A 452 22.26 -11.13 -13.41
N SER A 453 21.04 -11.16 -13.95
CA SER A 453 19.82 -11.22 -13.15
C SER A 453 19.85 -12.38 -12.15
N THR A 454 19.69 -12.05 -10.88
CA THR A 454 19.58 -13.02 -9.79
C THR A 454 18.18 -13.64 -9.67
N LEU A 455 17.14 -13.00 -10.20
CA LEU A 455 15.75 -13.45 -10.25
C LEU A 455 15.37 -13.93 -11.67
N PRO A 456 14.27 -14.71 -11.84
CA PRO A 456 13.87 -15.14 -13.18
C PRO A 456 13.54 -13.92 -14.06
N LEU A 457 13.94 -13.98 -15.32
CA LEU A 457 13.63 -12.95 -16.31
C LEU A 457 12.15 -12.98 -16.68
N ALA A 458 11.65 -11.85 -17.17
CA ALA A 458 10.30 -11.70 -17.70
C ALA A 458 10.35 -11.50 -19.21
N TRP A 459 9.18 -11.35 -19.83
CA TRP A 459 9.04 -11.02 -21.23
C TRP A 459 8.04 -9.88 -21.43
N GLN A 460 8.19 -9.13 -22.51
CA GLN A 460 7.18 -8.18 -23.00
C GLN A 460 6.75 -8.61 -24.40
N ALA A 461 5.44 -8.57 -24.69
CA ALA A 461 4.95 -8.83 -26.04
C ALA A 461 5.46 -7.74 -27.01
N ASP A 462 5.97 -8.17 -28.16
CA ASP A 462 6.46 -7.29 -29.23
C ASP A 462 6.28 -8.02 -30.57
N ALA A 463 5.33 -7.55 -31.37
CA ALA A 463 5.01 -8.16 -32.66
C ALA A 463 6.15 -8.07 -33.69
N GLU A 464 7.09 -7.14 -33.51
CA GLU A 464 8.24 -6.96 -34.39
C GLU A 464 9.43 -7.85 -34.00
N ALA A 465 9.45 -8.36 -32.76
CA ALA A 465 10.51 -9.24 -32.28
C ALA A 465 10.31 -10.70 -32.74
N PRO A 466 11.39 -11.46 -32.98
CA PRO A 466 11.30 -12.89 -33.25
C PRO A 466 10.50 -13.63 -32.17
N GLY A 467 9.50 -14.42 -32.57
CA GLY A 467 8.61 -15.12 -31.64
C GLY A 467 7.54 -14.25 -30.99
N GLY A 468 7.46 -12.96 -31.34
CA GLY A 468 6.42 -12.04 -30.86
C GLY A 468 6.68 -11.46 -29.47
N PHE A 469 7.90 -11.58 -28.92
CA PHE A 469 8.24 -11.07 -27.59
C PHE A 469 9.71 -10.65 -27.47
N ARG A 470 10.01 -9.85 -26.45
CA ARG A 470 11.38 -9.58 -25.98
C ARG A 470 11.57 -10.08 -24.56
N VAL A 471 12.74 -10.64 -24.27
CA VAL A 471 13.19 -10.93 -22.90
C VAL A 471 13.56 -9.62 -22.22
N CYS A 472 13.15 -9.45 -20.97
CA CYS A 472 13.43 -8.26 -20.19
C CYS A 472 13.57 -8.54 -18.69
N GLN A 473 14.07 -7.55 -17.95
CA GLN A 473 14.08 -7.56 -16.49
C GLN A 473 13.35 -6.31 -15.98
N PRO A 474 12.28 -6.45 -15.18
CA PRO A 474 11.70 -5.30 -14.48
C PRO A 474 12.68 -4.75 -13.44
N VAL A 475 12.77 -3.41 -13.32
CA VAL A 475 13.58 -2.75 -12.28
C VAL A 475 13.20 -3.25 -10.89
N ALA A 476 11.91 -3.46 -10.64
CA ALA A 476 11.41 -4.07 -9.43
C ALA A 476 12.18 -5.35 -9.05
N ALA A 477 12.46 -6.23 -10.01
CA ALA A 477 13.24 -7.45 -9.76
C ALA A 477 14.72 -7.15 -9.44
N ALA A 478 15.34 -6.23 -10.17
CA ALA A 478 16.73 -5.82 -9.91
C ALA A 478 16.92 -5.22 -8.50
N THR A 479 15.94 -4.45 -8.01
CA THR A 479 16.01 -3.84 -6.67
C THR A 479 16.10 -4.86 -5.53
N PHE A 480 15.56 -6.09 -5.70
CA PHE A 480 15.68 -7.15 -4.69
C PHE A 480 17.13 -7.58 -4.47
N ALA A 481 17.93 -7.66 -5.54
CA ALA A 481 19.33 -8.07 -5.46
C ALA A 481 20.15 -7.08 -4.63
N TYR A 482 20.02 -5.78 -4.95
CA TYR A 482 20.65 -4.70 -4.18
C TYR A 482 20.15 -4.65 -2.73
N ALA A 483 18.84 -4.69 -2.50
CA ALA A 483 18.28 -4.59 -1.17
C ALA A 483 18.70 -5.76 -0.26
N ASN A 484 18.80 -6.97 -0.81
CA ASN A 484 19.34 -8.14 -0.09
C ASN A 484 20.84 -7.97 0.22
N GLY A 485 21.63 -7.46 -0.72
CA GLY A 485 23.06 -7.14 -0.48
C GLY A 485 23.24 -6.08 0.61
N LEU A 486 22.45 -5.01 0.57
CA LEU A 486 22.45 -3.95 1.58
C LEU A 486 22.02 -4.51 2.94
N ARG A 487 20.98 -5.36 2.97
CA ARG A 487 20.53 -6.01 4.21
C ARG A 487 21.60 -6.84 4.87
N ALA A 488 22.33 -7.63 4.09
CA ALA A 488 23.44 -8.44 4.59
C ALA A 488 24.55 -7.56 5.19
N LEU A 489 24.89 -6.46 4.51
CA LEU A 489 25.85 -5.49 5.01
C LEU A 489 25.36 -4.84 6.32
N MET A 490 24.12 -4.37 6.38
CA MET A 490 23.56 -3.73 7.57
C MET A 490 23.45 -4.70 8.76
N ASP A 491 23.06 -5.96 8.52
CA ASP A 491 23.00 -6.99 9.57
C ASP A 491 24.38 -7.29 10.17
N ALA A 492 25.44 -7.31 9.35
CA ALA A 492 26.82 -7.52 9.82
C ALA A 492 27.32 -6.41 10.77
N HIS A 493 26.71 -5.23 10.73
CA HIS A 493 27.10 -4.06 11.53
C HIS A 493 26.01 -3.60 12.52
N GLY A 494 24.91 -4.35 12.67
CA GLY A 494 23.80 -4.00 13.57
C GLY A 494 23.08 -2.70 13.19
N LYS A 495 23.01 -2.38 11.90
CA LYS A 495 22.42 -1.15 11.36
C LYS A 495 21.01 -1.38 10.80
N LEU A 496 20.24 -0.29 10.66
CA LEU A 496 18.86 -0.34 10.18
C LEU A 496 18.70 0.14 8.74
N ILE A 497 17.58 -0.19 8.11
CA ILE A 497 17.19 0.38 6.82
C ILE A 497 15.84 1.10 6.96
N LEU A 498 15.84 2.39 6.66
CA LEU A 498 14.64 3.22 6.48
C LEU A 498 14.46 3.45 4.98
N VAL A 499 13.24 3.32 4.48
CA VAL A 499 12.94 3.46 3.05
C VAL A 499 11.80 4.45 2.85
N ASN A 500 11.85 5.28 1.81
CA ASN A 500 10.71 6.05 1.33
C ASN A 500 10.08 5.38 0.12
N GLN A 501 8.74 5.33 0.11
CA GLN A 501 7.95 4.58 -0.84
C GLN A 501 6.63 5.29 -1.15
N PHE A 502 6.32 5.42 -2.44
CA PHE A 502 5.10 6.04 -2.95
C PHE A 502 4.42 5.21 -4.03
N GLY A 503 3.41 4.45 -3.62
CA GLY A 503 2.75 3.51 -4.51
C GLY A 503 3.70 2.39 -4.95
N HIS A 504 3.13 1.26 -5.33
CA HIS A 504 3.89 0.27 -6.05
C HIS A 504 2.98 -0.27 -7.11
N GLY A 505 3.34 -0.08 -8.37
CA GLY A 505 2.80 -0.85 -9.49
C GLY A 505 3.48 -2.21 -9.64
N ALA A 506 4.43 -2.57 -8.77
CA ALA A 506 5.26 -3.76 -8.89
C ALA A 506 5.65 -4.36 -7.51
N PRO A 507 6.15 -5.60 -7.43
CA PRO A 507 6.67 -6.17 -6.18
C PRO A 507 7.84 -5.38 -5.57
N CYS A 508 7.99 -5.41 -4.24
CA CYS A 508 9.01 -4.64 -3.50
C CYS A 508 9.60 -5.46 -2.32
N PRO A 509 10.92 -5.35 -1.99
CA PRO A 509 11.60 -6.21 -1.01
C PRO A 509 11.31 -5.80 0.46
N PHE A 510 10.05 -5.77 0.87
CA PHE A 510 9.63 -5.33 2.20
C PHE A 510 10.25 -6.12 3.37
N HIS A 511 10.74 -7.35 3.12
CA HIS A 511 11.38 -8.18 4.15
C HIS A 511 12.70 -7.57 4.65
N VAL A 512 13.39 -6.77 3.84
CA VAL A 512 14.70 -6.18 4.20
C VAL A 512 14.60 -4.90 5.03
N PHE A 513 13.50 -4.15 4.91
CA PHE A 513 13.33 -2.85 5.56
C PHE A 513 12.95 -2.99 7.03
N ASP A 514 13.37 -2.02 7.86
CA ASP A 514 13.08 -2.00 9.30
C ASP A 514 12.05 -0.94 9.69
N CYS A 515 12.04 0.17 8.95
CA CYS A 515 11.00 1.20 9.01
C CYS A 515 10.55 1.54 7.58
N LEU A 516 9.24 1.53 7.36
CA LEU A 516 8.64 1.88 6.07
C LEU A 516 8.19 3.35 6.13
N GLY A 517 8.73 4.18 5.25
CA GLY A 517 8.29 5.54 4.98
C GLY A 517 7.19 5.53 3.90
N LYS A 518 6.14 6.31 4.10
CA LYS A 518 5.06 6.55 3.14
C LYS A 518 4.96 8.04 2.85
N GLU A 519 4.72 8.42 1.61
CA GLU A 519 4.63 9.84 1.22
C GLU A 519 3.48 10.61 1.88
N TYR A 520 3.67 11.92 2.10
CA TYR A 520 2.76 12.73 2.91
C TYR A 520 1.34 12.86 2.34
N TRP A 521 1.19 12.76 1.02
CA TRP A 521 -0.09 12.85 0.32
C TRP A 521 -0.93 11.56 0.38
N VAL A 522 -0.40 10.46 0.91
CA VAL A 522 -1.13 9.20 1.07
C VAL A 522 -2.05 9.26 2.30
N SER A 523 -3.33 8.93 2.16
CA SER A 523 -4.31 8.88 3.28
C SER A 523 -3.85 7.99 4.45
N GLY A 524 -4.23 8.37 5.69
CA GLY A 524 -3.94 7.65 6.93
C GLY A 524 -4.74 6.36 7.15
N ALA A 525 -5.86 6.20 6.43
CA ALA A 525 -6.72 5.01 6.48
C ALA A 525 -6.98 4.40 5.08
N GLY A 526 -6.16 4.77 4.08
CA GLY A 526 -6.29 4.34 2.69
C GLY A 526 -5.76 2.92 2.39
N ARG A 527 -6.04 2.43 1.19
CA ARG A 527 -5.68 1.09 0.71
C ARG A 527 -4.18 0.81 0.72
N LEU A 528 -3.36 1.82 0.41
CA LEU A 528 -1.90 1.68 0.44
C LEU A 528 -1.41 1.29 1.85
N LEU A 529 -2.02 1.85 2.90
CA LEU A 529 -1.63 1.56 4.28
C LEU A 529 -2.08 0.19 4.75
N GLN A 530 -3.23 -0.31 4.28
CA GLN A 530 -3.59 -1.73 4.47
C GLN A 530 -2.50 -2.65 3.94
N ARG A 531 -2.02 -2.39 2.72
CA ARG A 531 -0.93 -3.17 2.12
C ARG A 531 0.37 -3.02 2.90
N TYR A 532 0.75 -1.80 3.30
CA TYR A 532 1.96 -1.57 4.10
C TYR A 532 1.88 -2.34 5.41
N ARG A 533 0.74 -2.31 6.10
CA ARG A 533 0.55 -3.07 7.32
C ARG A 533 0.61 -4.58 7.06
N ALA A 534 0.02 -5.07 5.97
CA ALA A 534 0.07 -6.48 5.58
C ALA A 534 1.50 -6.99 5.26
N VAL A 535 2.36 -6.18 4.66
CA VAL A 535 3.75 -6.57 4.33
C VAL A 535 4.76 -6.24 5.43
N SER A 536 4.39 -5.38 6.39
CA SER A 536 5.28 -4.94 7.48
C SER A 536 4.95 -5.58 8.83
N GLN A 537 3.72 -6.08 9.02
CA GLN A 537 3.21 -6.65 10.27
C GLN A 537 3.52 -5.75 11.48
N HIS A 538 4.55 -6.09 12.26
CA HIS A 538 4.94 -5.40 13.49
C HIS A 538 6.05 -4.33 13.31
N LYS A 539 6.54 -4.13 12.08
CA LYS A 539 7.54 -3.09 11.78
C LYS A 539 6.91 -1.69 11.87
N VAL A 540 7.76 -0.68 12.01
CA VAL A 540 7.32 0.72 12.06
C VAL A 540 6.92 1.17 10.66
N VAL A 541 5.82 1.91 10.60
CA VAL A 541 5.41 2.67 9.41
C VAL A 541 5.35 4.13 9.82
N SER A 542 6.00 5.01 9.06
CA SER A 542 6.05 6.45 9.30
C SER A 542 5.70 7.21 8.03
N ASN A 543 5.15 8.40 8.20
CA ASN A 543 4.87 9.35 7.13
C ASN A 543 6.13 10.18 6.78
N LEU A 544 6.34 10.50 5.49
CA LEU A 544 7.22 11.59 5.07
C LEU A 544 6.61 12.90 5.62
N PRO A 545 7.44 13.87 6.02
CA PRO A 545 6.95 15.19 6.43
C PRO A 545 6.15 15.89 5.33
N SER A 546 5.16 16.69 5.73
CA SER A 546 4.54 17.72 4.88
C SER A 546 4.97 19.10 5.36
N ASP A 547 5.15 20.03 4.43
CA ASP A 547 5.36 21.45 4.75
C ASP A 547 4.13 22.08 5.39
N LYS A 548 2.94 21.47 5.20
CA LYS A 548 1.67 21.94 5.75
C LYS A 548 1.33 21.22 7.07
N PRO A 549 0.64 21.90 8.01
CA PRO A 549 0.06 21.23 9.18
C PRO A 549 -0.81 20.04 8.78
N ILE A 550 -0.59 18.89 9.40
CA ILE A 550 -1.51 17.75 9.29
C ILE A 550 -2.76 18.08 10.12
N PRO A 551 -3.97 18.12 9.53
CA PRO A 551 -5.20 18.35 10.28
C PRO A 551 -5.42 17.29 11.36
N ASP A 552 -6.07 17.64 12.47
CA ASP A 552 -6.33 16.71 13.59
C ASP A 552 -7.08 15.44 13.14
N THR A 553 -8.03 15.58 12.20
CA THR A 553 -8.76 14.45 11.61
C THR A 553 -7.83 13.46 10.91
N ALA A 554 -6.99 13.95 9.99
CA ALA A 554 -6.00 13.14 9.27
C ALA A 554 -4.93 12.54 10.21
N LEU A 555 -4.54 13.28 11.26
CA LEU A 555 -3.61 12.76 12.26
C LEU A 555 -4.22 11.60 13.06
N ARG A 556 -5.51 11.68 13.41
CA ARG A 556 -6.22 10.60 14.11
C ARG A 556 -6.39 9.35 13.23
N GLU A 557 -6.55 9.51 11.91
CA GLU A 557 -6.59 8.36 10.99
C GLU A 557 -5.34 7.47 11.08
N PHE A 558 -4.19 8.04 11.44
CA PHE A 558 -2.97 7.26 11.61
C PHE A 558 -3.07 6.18 12.70
N LEU A 559 -4.02 6.28 13.64
CA LEU A 559 -4.29 5.23 14.64
C LEU A 559 -4.90 3.97 14.01
N VAL A 560 -5.57 4.07 12.85
CA VAL A 560 -6.20 2.90 12.19
C VAL A 560 -5.15 1.83 11.92
N TYR A 561 -4.05 2.22 11.28
CA TYR A 561 -2.97 1.29 10.94
C TYR A 561 -1.69 1.52 11.75
N GLY A 562 -1.71 2.34 12.80
CA GLY A 562 -0.55 2.63 13.65
C GLY A 562 0.63 3.26 12.90
N VAL A 563 0.38 4.35 12.18
CA VAL A 563 1.38 5.10 11.39
C VAL A 563 1.90 6.29 12.18
N PHE A 564 3.21 6.52 12.18
CA PHE A 564 3.77 7.68 12.88
C PHE A 564 3.80 8.92 11.97
N PRO A 565 3.37 10.11 12.43
CA PRO A 565 3.55 11.35 11.68
C PRO A 565 5.04 11.73 11.64
N GLY A 566 5.50 12.23 10.49
CA GLY A 566 6.87 12.74 10.30
C GLY A 566 6.99 14.26 10.37
N GLY A 567 8.21 14.79 10.34
CA GLY A 567 8.49 16.23 10.35
C GLY A 567 9.81 16.71 9.74
N TYR A 568 10.04 18.02 9.61
CA TYR A 568 11.33 18.56 9.14
C TYR A 568 12.19 19.08 10.29
N GLY A 569 13.51 18.90 10.21
CA GLY A 569 14.48 19.53 11.13
C GLY A 569 14.77 20.99 10.79
N ARG A 570 13.75 21.79 10.47
CA ARG A 570 13.88 23.20 10.02
C ARG A 570 13.06 24.13 10.91
N GLY A 571 13.43 25.41 10.97
CA GLY A 571 12.86 26.36 11.94
C GLY A 571 11.44 26.84 11.63
N ASP A 572 10.99 26.72 10.39
CA ASP A 572 9.64 27.02 9.93
C ASP A 572 8.63 25.87 10.17
N TRP A 573 9.15 24.68 10.52
CA TRP A 573 8.37 23.48 10.81
C TRP A 573 8.09 23.31 12.32
N GLY A 574 6.95 22.71 12.66
CA GLY A 574 6.59 22.40 14.06
C GLY A 574 5.95 23.57 14.83
N GLN A 575 5.09 24.32 14.17
CA GLN A 575 4.36 25.45 14.76
C GLN A 575 3.39 25.00 15.88
N GLU A 576 3.12 25.88 16.86
CA GLU A 576 2.36 25.53 18.08
C GLU A 576 0.96 24.98 17.79
N GLN A 577 0.30 25.47 16.73
CA GLN A 577 -1.01 25.01 16.28
C GLN A 577 -1.07 23.51 15.95
N MET A 578 0.05 22.89 15.55
CA MET A 578 0.13 21.46 15.27
C MET A 578 0.22 20.63 16.56
N ARG A 579 0.83 21.20 17.60
CA ARG A 579 1.35 20.46 18.76
C ARG A 579 0.25 19.79 19.59
N ALA A 580 -0.89 20.45 19.74
CA ALA A 580 -2.00 19.95 20.55
C ALA A 580 -2.50 18.57 20.05
N ALA A 581 -2.65 18.41 18.74
CA ALA A 581 -3.08 17.15 18.12
C ALA A 581 -2.02 16.05 18.29
N TYR A 582 -0.74 16.38 18.04
CA TYR A 582 0.38 15.43 18.18
C TYR A 582 0.53 14.91 19.62
N ARG A 583 0.44 15.79 20.61
CA ARG A 583 0.51 15.43 22.05
C ARG A 583 -0.55 14.41 22.45
N ARG A 584 -1.71 14.41 21.77
CA ARG A 584 -2.80 13.45 22.00
C ARG A 584 -2.59 12.13 21.28
N VAL A 585 -2.13 12.14 20.02
CA VAL A 585 -2.09 10.96 19.15
C VAL A 585 -0.81 10.12 19.33
N LEU A 586 0.37 10.75 19.41
CA LEU A 586 1.66 10.05 19.52
C LEU A 586 1.77 9.04 20.69
N PRO A 587 1.27 9.32 21.91
CA PRO A 587 1.35 8.37 23.02
C PRO A 587 0.55 7.09 22.71
N LEU A 588 -0.56 7.25 21.99
CA LEU A 588 -1.46 6.16 21.60
C LEU A 588 -0.87 5.33 20.46
N LEU A 589 -0.22 5.97 19.47
CA LEU A 589 0.54 5.24 18.44
C LEU A 589 1.68 4.41 19.05
N ARG A 590 2.38 4.95 20.05
CA ARG A 590 3.41 4.20 20.79
C ARG A 590 2.82 3.05 21.61
N LEU A 591 1.62 3.22 22.15
CA LEU A 591 0.86 2.15 22.81
C LEU A 591 0.51 1.03 21.80
N GLU A 592 -0.10 1.37 20.66
CA GLU A 592 -0.42 0.42 19.58
C GLU A 592 0.82 -0.35 19.11
N HIS A 593 1.92 0.35 18.88
CA HIS A 593 3.19 -0.27 18.49
C HIS A 593 3.69 -1.30 19.52
N ARG A 594 3.54 -1.03 20.82
CA ARG A 594 3.88 -1.97 21.90
C ARG A 594 2.92 -3.17 21.95
N LEU A 595 1.63 -2.93 21.71
CA LEU A 595 0.60 -3.98 21.74
C LEU A 595 0.68 -4.89 20.52
N ARG A 596 1.22 -4.39 19.41
CA ARG A 596 1.42 -5.06 18.11
C ARG A 596 0.11 -5.32 17.38
N TRP A 597 0.07 -4.87 16.13
CA TRP A 597 -1.07 -5.10 15.23
C TRP A 597 -1.22 -6.58 14.89
N GLU A 598 -2.46 -7.05 14.82
CA GLU A 598 -2.81 -8.42 14.42
C GLU A 598 -3.83 -8.39 13.27
N PRO A 599 -3.65 -9.18 12.20
CA PRO A 599 -4.46 -9.08 10.98
C PRO A 599 -5.92 -9.48 11.20
N VAL A 600 -6.18 -10.47 12.05
CA VAL A 600 -7.53 -10.92 12.42
C VAL A 600 -7.98 -10.14 13.65
N PRO A 601 -8.99 -9.25 13.54
CA PRO A 601 -9.40 -8.41 14.66
C PRO A 601 -10.24 -9.14 15.70
N HIS A 602 -10.85 -10.29 15.35
CA HIS A 602 -11.87 -10.97 16.17
C HIS A 602 -13.03 -10.04 16.58
N ALA A 603 -13.26 -9.01 15.77
CA ALA A 603 -14.34 -8.04 15.89
C ALA A 603 -14.96 -7.85 14.50
N ARG A 604 -16.29 -7.79 14.42
CA ARG A 604 -17.03 -7.45 13.21
C ARG A 604 -17.80 -6.16 13.43
N ALA A 605 -17.92 -5.37 12.39
CA ALA A 605 -18.69 -4.14 12.37
C ALA A 605 -19.66 -4.14 11.19
N GLN A 606 -20.62 -3.22 11.24
CA GLN A 606 -21.47 -2.88 10.10
C GLN A 606 -20.68 -2.22 8.96
N SER A 607 -21.29 -2.13 7.78
CA SER A 607 -20.68 -1.52 6.59
C SER A 607 -20.15 -0.10 6.85
N GLY A 608 -19.03 0.25 6.19
CA GLY A 608 -18.36 1.53 6.31
C GLY A 608 -17.60 1.75 7.62
N VAL A 609 -17.37 0.70 8.41
CA VAL A 609 -16.60 0.79 9.66
C VAL A 609 -15.37 -0.11 9.57
N VAL A 610 -14.20 0.48 9.75
CA VAL A 610 -12.91 -0.23 9.84
C VAL A 610 -12.61 -0.52 11.30
N VAL A 611 -12.13 -1.74 11.59
CA VAL A 611 -11.71 -2.16 12.93
C VAL A 611 -10.37 -2.86 12.84
N GLU A 612 -9.37 -2.29 13.51
CA GLU A 612 -8.03 -2.87 13.60
C GLU A 612 -7.67 -3.22 15.04
N ARG A 613 -6.98 -4.35 15.22
CA ARG A 613 -6.65 -4.89 16.54
C ARG A 613 -5.17 -4.71 16.85
N PHE A 614 -4.90 -4.25 18.07
CA PHE A 614 -3.58 -4.25 18.67
C PHE A 614 -3.60 -5.04 19.99
N GLY A 615 -2.90 -6.17 20.03
CA GLY A 615 -2.86 -7.07 21.20
C GLY A 615 -4.08 -7.98 21.39
N GLY A 616 -4.45 -8.26 22.65
CA GLY A 616 -5.68 -8.98 23.02
C GLY A 616 -5.71 -10.50 22.92
N GLY A 617 -4.60 -11.19 23.19
CA GLY A 617 -4.57 -12.65 23.34
C GLY A 617 -3.83 -13.09 24.59
N ARG A 618 -4.29 -14.17 25.25
CA ARG A 618 -3.64 -14.79 26.43
C ARG A 618 -3.34 -13.81 27.59
N GLY A 619 -4.30 -12.96 27.94
CA GLY A 619 -4.16 -12.00 29.04
C GLY A 619 -3.35 -10.73 28.70
N ARG A 620 -2.99 -10.51 27.44
CA ARG A 620 -2.37 -9.26 26.97
C ARG A 620 -3.42 -8.15 26.83
N SER A 621 -3.01 -6.91 27.05
CA SER A 621 -3.86 -5.74 26.80
C SER A 621 -4.35 -5.70 25.35
N LEU A 622 -5.57 -5.21 25.15
CA LEU A 622 -6.24 -5.09 23.87
C LEU A 622 -6.61 -3.63 23.62
N CYS A 623 -6.23 -3.14 22.45
CA CYS A 623 -6.79 -1.94 21.85
C CYS A 623 -7.46 -2.25 20.51
N LEU A 624 -8.56 -1.55 20.23
CA LEU A 624 -9.24 -1.56 18.93
C LEU A 624 -9.27 -0.14 18.37
N ALA A 625 -8.64 0.07 17.23
CA ALA A 625 -8.84 1.29 16.45
C ALA A 625 -10.11 1.11 15.62
N VAL A 626 -11.04 2.06 15.71
CA VAL A 626 -12.33 2.03 15.03
C VAL A 626 -12.44 3.29 14.21
N HIS A 627 -12.69 3.15 12.92
CA HIS A 627 -12.83 4.29 12.01
C HIS A 627 -14.16 4.18 11.27
N ASN A 628 -14.95 5.25 11.33
CA ASN A 628 -16.20 5.35 10.61
C ASN A 628 -15.97 6.11 9.30
N ARG A 629 -15.98 5.42 8.16
CA ARG A 629 -15.73 6.04 6.85
C ARG A 629 -16.87 6.97 6.43
N TYR A 630 -18.10 6.61 6.79
CA TYR A 630 -19.33 7.17 6.23
C TYR A 630 -20.21 7.78 7.33
N THR A 631 -21.38 8.30 6.94
CA THR A 631 -22.54 8.70 7.78
C THR A 631 -22.33 8.74 9.31
N PRO A 632 -22.60 9.88 9.97
CA PRO A 632 -22.70 9.90 11.43
C PRO A 632 -23.69 8.85 11.93
N LYS A 633 -23.23 7.94 12.80
CA LYS A 633 -24.06 6.80 13.26
C LYS A 633 -23.61 6.25 14.61
N VAL A 634 -24.45 5.38 15.18
CA VAL A 634 -24.00 4.48 16.24
C VAL A 634 -23.32 3.28 15.60
N VAL A 635 -22.00 3.21 15.75
CA VAL A 635 -21.19 2.06 15.40
C VAL A 635 -21.42 0.94 16.40
N THR A 636 -21.71 -0.27 15.90
CA THR A 636 -21.84 -1.48 16.71
C THR A 636 -20.76 -2.47 16.31
N LEU A 637 -19.99 -2.93 17.29
CA LEU A 637 -18.94 -3.94 17.15
C LEU A 637 -19.38 -5.22 17.85
N VAL A 638 -19.23 -6.36 17.19
CA VAL A 638 -19.46 -7.69 17.76
C VAL A 638 -18.12 -8.41 17.86
N LEU A 639 -17.67 -8.66 19.08
CA LEU A 639 -16.38 -9.26 19.40
C LEU A 639 -16.55 -10.72 19.81
N ASP A 640 -15.63 -11.57 19.36
CA ASP A 640 -15.49 -12.94 19.86
C ASP A 640 -14.78 -12.93 21.21
N ARG A 641 -15.54 -13.21 22.27
CA ARG A 641 -15.07 -13.13 23.64
C ARG A 641 -13.97 -14.16 23.92
N ALA A 642 -14.12 -15.38 23.40
CA ALA A 642 -13.21 -16.48 23.67
C ALA A 642 -11.90 -16.29 22.92
N ALA A 643 -11.96 -15.93 21.63
CA ALA A 643 -10.78 -15.69 20.81
C ALA A 643 -9.91 -14.53 21.37
N LEU A 644 -10.55 -13.50 21.93
CA LEU A 644 -9.87 -12.37 22.55
C LEU A 644 -9.53 -12.56 24.03
N GLY A 645 -9.96 -13.67 24.66
CA GLY A 645 -9.74 -13.94 26.09
C GLY A 645 -10.32 -12.86 27.01
N LEU A 646 -11.51 -12.35 26.69
CA LEU A 646 -12.14 -11.25 27.43
C LEU A 646 -12.82 -11.74 28.74
N PRO A 647 -12.62 -11.04 29.87
CA PRO A 647 -13.17 -11.43 31.16
C PRO A 647 -14.68 -11.12 31.29
N ASP A 648 -15.33 -11.65 32.34
CA ASP A 648 -16.73 -11.32 32.67
C ASP A 648 -16.88 -9.88 33.17
N ASP A 649 -15.98 -9.42 34.04
CA ASP A 649 -15.89 -8.01 34.47
C ASP A 649 -15.24 -7.16 33.38
N LEU A 650 -15.96 -7.04 32.26
CA LEU A 650 -15.51 -6.32 31.08
C LEU A 650 -15.68 -4.82 31.26
N TRP A 651 -14.62 -4.09 30.99
CA TRP A 651 -14.51 -2.64 30.93
C TRP A 651 -14.15 -2.23 29.51
N CYS A 652 -14.74 -1.12 29.04
CA CYS A 652 -14.36 -0.47 27.79
C CYS A 652 -14.14 1.03 28.03
N ARG A 653 -13.10 1.58 27.40
CA ARG A 653 -12.79 3.01 27.46
C ARG A 653 -12.31 3.52 26.10
N GLU A 654 -12.84 4.65 25.66
CA GLU A 654 -12.29 5.42 24.53
C GLU A 654 -11.12 6.28 25.05
N LEU A 655 -9.95 6.19 24.40
CA LEU A 655 -8.68 6.72 24.91
C LEU A 655 -8.31 8.13 24.40
N LEU A 656 -8.92 8.62 23.31
CA LEU A 656 -8.60 9.93 22.73
C LEU A 656 -9.30 11.08 23.44
N ASP A 657 -10.61 10.98 23.62
CA ASP A 657 -11.51 12.04 24.11
C ASP A 657 -12.27 11.59 25.38
N ASP A 658 -12.12 10.34 25.81
CA ASP A 658 -12.95 9.72 26.86
C ASP A 658 -14.45 9.79 26.51
N GLY A 659 -14.78 9.60 25.23
CA GLY A 659 -16.16 9.62 24.72
C GLY A 659 -17.04 8.49 25.28
N PRO A 660 -18.39 8.64 25.27
CA PRO A 660 -19.30 7.60 25.73
C PRO A 660 -19.14 6.28 24.97
N VAL A 661 -19.11 5.18 25.71
CA VAL A 661 -19.06 3.82 25.18
C VAL A 661 -20.06 2.96 25.94
N ALA A 662 -20.93 2.27 25.22
CA ALA A 662 -21.81 1.26 25.80
C ALA A 662 -21.29 -0.13 25.42
N TRP A 663 -21.46 -1.11 26.30
CA TRP A 663 -21.16 -2.50 25.99
C TRP A 663 -22.07 -3.47 26.73
N SER A 664 -22.22 -4.67 26.18
CA SER A 664 -22.91 -5.78 26.83
C SER A 664 -22.21 -7.10 26.52
N VAL A 665 -22.25 -8.03 27.46
CA VAL A 665 -21.69 -9.38 27.32
C VAL A 665 -22.86 -10.35 27.18
N ARG A 666 -22.90 -11.12 26.08
CA ARG A 666 -23.96 -12.09 25.78
C ARG A 666 -23.33 -13.43 25.41
N GLY A 667 -23.17 -14.31 26.40
CA GLY A 667 -22.52 -15.61 26.20
C GLY A 667 -21.10 -15.46 25.64
N ALA A 668 -20.89 -15.98 24.42
CA ALA A 668 -19.60 -15.95 23.72
C ALA A 668 -19.29 -14.63 22.99
N GLN A 669 -20.22 -13.66 22.99
CA GLN A 669 -20.05 -12.40 22.27
C GLN A 669 -20.04 -11.21 23.21
N VAL A 670 -19.29 -10.18 22.81
CA VAL A 670 -19.32 -8.86 23.41
C VAL A 670 -19.79 -7.87 22.35
N GLU A 671 -20.83 -7.11 22.66
CA GLU A 671 -21.30 -6.00 21.82
C GLU A 671 -20.77 -4.69 22.39
N ILE A 672 -20.11 -3.87 21.57
CA ILE A 672 -19.65 -2.51 21.93
C ILE A 672 -20.34 -1.51 21.00
N ARG A 673 -20.84 -0.39 21.54
CA ARG A 673 -21.49 0.67 20.78
C ARG A 673 -20.81 2.02 21.01
N LEU A 674 -20.64 2.79 19.94
CA LEU A 674 -19.99 4.10 19.89
C LEU A 674 -20.77 5.06 19.00
N GLY A 675 -20.99 6.31 19.40
CA GLY A 675 -21.49 7.33 18.50
C GLY A 675 -20.30 7.89 17.73
N MET A 676 -20.32 7.86 16.40
CA MET A 676 -19.20 8.28 15.57
C MET A 676 -19.63 9.19 14.42
N GLN A 677 -18.92 10.30 14.21
CA GLN A 677 -19.08 11.17 13.04
C GLN A 677 -18.52 10.50 11.78
N SER A 678 -18.81 11.06 10.60
CA SER A 678 -18.13 10.64 9.35
C SER A 678 -16.64 10.98 9.42
N GLY A 679 -15.78 10.07 8.96
CA GLY A 679 -14.32 10.19 9.03
C GLY A 679 -13.71 10.08 10.44
N GLU A 680 -14.52 9.88 11.49
CA GLU A 680 -14.01 9.87 12.86
C GLU A 680 -13.25 8.57 13.18
N THR A 681 -12.13 8.70 13.87
CA THR A 681 -11.34 7.58 14.40
C THR A 681 -11.34 7.60 15.93
N LYS A 682 -11.60 6.45 16.55
CA LYS A 682 -11.57 6.23 18.00
C LYS A 682 -10.63 5.08 18.35
N LEU A 683 -10.00 5.15 19.52
CA LEU A 683 -9.17 4.07 20.05
C LEU A 683 -9.78 3.53 21.34
N LEU A 684 -10.18 2.27 21.35
CA LEU A 684 -10.77 1.62 22.52
C LEU A 684 -9.72 0.80 23.28
N ALA A 685 -9.70 0.90 24.60
CA ALA A 685 -9.16 -0.12 25.49
C ALA A 685 -10.28 -1.07 25.91
N VAL A 686 -10.09 -2.38 25.72
CA VAL A 686 -11.11 -3.41 25.98
C VAL A 686 -10.52 -4.52 26.85
N GLY A 687 -11.17 -4.91 27.94
CA GLY A 687 -10.70 -5.97 28.83
C GLY A 687 -11.14 -5.76 30.27
N GLY A 688 -10.40 -6.26 31.25
CA GLY A 688 -10.73 -6.05 32.67
C GLY A 688 -9.94 -4.90 33.33
N PRO A 689 -10.03 -4.78 34.66
CA PRO A 689 -9.19 -3.87 35.45
C PRO A 689 -7.69 -4.04 35.18
N ALA A 690 -7.23 -5.29 35.05
CA ALA A 690 -5.82 -5.61 34.79
C ALA A 690 -5.33 -5.08 33.43
N THR A 691 -6.17 -5.17 32.39
CA THR A 691 -5.87 -4.62 31.05
C THR A 691 -5.71 -3.10 31.12
N HIS A 692 -6.63 -2.42 31.79
CA HIS A 692 -6.59 -0.96 31.95
C HIS A 692 -5.38 -0.52 32.77
N ALA A 693 -5.06 -1.25 33.84
CA ALA A 693 -3.86 -1.00 34.63
C ALA A 693 -2.58 -1.17 33.79
N ALA A 694 -2.49 -2.20 32.96
CA ALA A 694 -1.34 -2.43 32.08
C ALA A 694 -1.17 -1.33 31.03
N ILE A 695 -2.26 -0.88 30.40
CA ILE A 695 -2.25 0.26 29.45
C ILE A 695 -1.79 1.53 30.17
N ALA A 696 -2.32 1.81 31.37
CA ALA A 696 -1.93 2.96 32.15
C ALA A 696 -0.42 2.95 32.52
N ARG A 697 0.16 1.77 32.83
CA ARG A 697 1.62 1.66 33.05
C ARG A 697 2.43 2.00 31.80
N VAL A 698 1.96 1.57 30.63
CA VAL A 698 2.61 1.88 29.34
C VAL A 698 2.63 3.39 29.11
N LEU A 699 1.49 4.06 29.32
CA LEU A 699 1.35 5.50 29.14
C LEU A 699 2.16 6.28 30.17
N ALA A 700 2.15 5.89 31.46
CA ALA A 700 2.98 6.52 32.49
C ALA A 700 4.49 6.45 32.16
N ALA A 701 4.95 5.28 31.69
CA ALA A 701 6.34 5.11 31.26
C ALA A 701 6.68 5.95 30.02
N ASP A 702 5.74 6.14 29.10
CA ASP A 702 5.93 6.99 27.94
C ASP A 702 6.07 8.46 28.33
N ARG A 703 5.23 8.99 29.23
CA ARG A 703 5.35 10.37 29.74
C ARG A 703 6.67 10.64 30.43
N LEU A 704 7.13 9.70 31.26
CA LEU A 704 8.43 9.83 31.93
C LEU A 704 9.59 9.79 30.91
N ARG A 705 9.48 9.00 29.84
CA ARG A 705 10.46 9.00 28.75
C ARG A 705 10.52 10.38 28.08
N ASP A 706 9.37 10.96 27.75
CA ASP A 706 9.33 12.28 27.10
C ASP A 706 9.90 13.38 28.02
N ALA A 707 9.64 13.31 29.33
CA ALA A 707 10.21 14.25 30.30
C ALA A 707 11.76 14.15 30.35
N ARG A 708 12.32 12.94 30.23
CA ARG A 708 13.79 12.74 30.12
C ARG A 708 14.35 13.34 28.84
N LEU A 709 13.61 13.25 27.73
CA LEU A 709 14.02 13.86 26.46
C LEU A 709 13.96 15.39 26.51
N CYS A 710 12.95 15.98 27.17
CA CYS A 710 12.92 17.42 27.42
C CYS A 710 14.15 17.89 28.23
N ALA A 711 14.57 17.12 29.24
CA ALA A 711 15.79 17.45 30.00
C ALA A 711 17.07 17.34 29.15
N ALA A 712 17.11 16.37 28.23
CA ALA A 712 18.22 16.26 27.27
C ALA A 712 18.23 17.45 26.30
N GLU A 713 17.07 17.84 25.76
CA GLU A 713 16.91 19.02 24.90
C GLU A 713 17.33 20.30 25.62
N PHE A 714 16.93 20.45 26.88
CA PHE A 714 17.28 21.60 27.71
C PHE A 714 18.80 21.76 27.80
N ARG A 715 19.52 20.66 28.05
CA ARG A 715 20.98 20.68 28.11
C ARG A 715 21.63 21.09 26.79
N LEU A 716 21.05 20.70 25.66
CA LEU A 716 21.57 21.08 24.34
C LEU A 716 21.33 22.57 24.05
N ARG A 717 20.16 23.11 24.43
CA ARG A 717 19.79 24.50 24.17
C ARG A 717 20.42 25.49 25.15
N GLU A 718 20.45 25.14 26.43
CA GLU A 718 20.90 26.03 27.52
C GLU A 718 22.38 25.86 27.87
N GLY A 719 23.05 24.84 27.33
CA GLY A 719 24.45 24.52 27.65
C GLY A 719 24.70 24.06 29.09
N ARG A 720 23.64 23.76 29.86
CA ARG A 720 23.70 23.32 31.26
C ARG A 720 22.74 22.17 31.56
N VAL A 721 23.07 21.32 32.53
CA VAL A 721 22.22 20.21 32.96
C VAL A 721 20.93 20.74 33.62
N HIS A 722 19.78 20.16 33.29
CA HIS A 722 18.52 20.52 33.95
C HIS A 722 18.54 20.05 35.41
N PRO A 723 18.09 20.86 36.40
CA PRO A 723 18.16 20.49 37.82
C PRO A 723 17.51 19.16 38.19
N LEU A 724 16.50 18.73 37.43
CA LEU A 724 15.80 17.45 37.64
C LEU A 724 16.38 16.27 36.83
N GLU A 725 17.40 16.44 35.99
CA GLU A 725 17.84 15.40 35.05
C GLU A 725 18.27 14.10 35.76
N ALA A 726 19.04 14.20 36.85
CA ALA A 726 19.47 13.03 37.62
C ALA A 726 18.28 12.31 38.30
N ASP A 727 17.29 13.06 38.78
CA ASP A 727 16.10 12.50 39.41
C ASP A 727 15.18 11.84 38.38
N LEU A 728 15.00 12.46 37.21
CA LEU A 728 14.26 11.89 36.09
C LEU A 728 14.85 10.54 35.66
N LYS A 729 16.19 10.40 35.63
CA LYS A 729 16.87 9.13 35.32
C LYS A 729 16.55 8.02 36.33
N ARG A 730 16.44 8.36 37.62
CA ARG A 730 16.13 7.41 38.71
C ARG A 730 14.63 7.17 38.92
N ALA A 731 13.78 8.07 38.41
CA ALA A 731 12.34 8.00 38.62
C ALA A 731 11.73 6.68 38.11
N ASN A 732 10.82 6.13 38.91
CA ASN A 732 10.04 4.95 38.56
C ASN A 732 8.68 5.37 37.99
N PRO A 733 8.32 4.98 36.75
CA PRO A 733 7.04 5.37 36.16
C PRO A 733 5.82 4.75 36.86
N ARG A 734 6.01 3.83 37.81
CA ARG A 734 4.93 3.23 38.62
C ARG A 734 4.63 4.00 39.91
N ASP A 735 5.49 4.94 40.31
CA ASP A 735 5.34 5.69 41.55
C ASP A 735 4.69 7.05 41.31
N ALA A 736 3.36 7.09 41.44
CA ALA A 736 2.58 8.30 41.21
C ALA A 736 2.96 9.45 42.17
N ALA A 737 3.32 9.15 43.42
CA ALA A 737 3.68 10.16 44.41
C ALA A 737 5.03 10.80 44.08
N ALA A 738 6.04 9.97 43.74
CA ALA A 738 7.34 10.46 43.32
C ALA A 738 7.25 11.32 42.05
N LEU A 739 6.45 10.92 41.06
CA LEU A 739 6.24 11.72 39.84
C LEU A 739 5.58 13.08 40.14
N ARG A 740 4.59 13.14 41.04
CA ARG A 740 3.99 14.42 41.48
C ARG A 740 5.00 15.30 42.21
N ALA A 741 5.81 14.71 43.09
CA ALA A 741 6.85 15.45 43.82
C ALA A 741 7.89 16.04 42.86
N LEU A 742 8.28 15.31 41.82
CA LEU A 742 9.15 15.84 40.77
C LEU A 742 8.48 16.94 39.94
N ALA A 743 7.20 16.76 39.61
CA ALA A 743 6.44 17.78 38.87
C ALA A 743 6.34 19.11 39.65
N ALA A 744 6.17 19.05 40.97
CA ALA A 744 6.11 20.22 41.84
C ALA A 744 7.46 20.97 41.94
N ARG A 745 8.58 20.29 41.66
CA ARG A 745 9.92 20.88 41.62
C ARG A 745 10.28 21.47 40.25
N ALA A 746 9.46 21.27 39.22
CA ALA A 746 9.66 21.84 37.89
C ALA A 746 9.07 23.27 37.84
N THR A 747 9.66 24.20 38.60
CA THR A 747 9.11 25.56 38.86
C THR A 747 9.69 26.67 37.99
N GLY A 748 10.52 26.34 36.98
CA GLY A 748 11.14 27.33 36.09
C GLY A 748 10.18 27.87 35.03
N THR A 749 10.52 29.03 34.45
CA THR A 749 9.75 29.67 33.36
C THR A 749 10.15 29.17 31.98
N GLU A 750 11.23 28.38 31.86
CA GLU A 750 11.65 27.83 30.57
C GLU A 750 10.61 26.84 30.03
N VAL A 751 10.30 26.91 28.73
CA VAL A 751 9.28 26.08 28.06
C VAL A 751 9.50 24.58 28.32
N LEU A 752 10.75 24.13 28.28
CA LEU A 752 11.11 22.74 28.55
C LEU A 752 10.88 22.34 30.01
N THR A 753 11.15 23.24 30.98
CA THR A 753 10.88 23.01 32.40
C THR A 753 9.37 22.87 32.65
N GLN A 754 8.56 23.76 32.06
CA GLN A 754 7.10 23.69 32.14
C GLN A 754 6.58 22.37 31.56
N ARG A 755 7.09 21.98 30.39
CA ARG A 755 6.69 20.72 29.74
C ARG A 755 7.09 19.50 30.56
N ILE A 756 8.27 19.48 31.19
CA ILE A 756 8.67 18.41 32.12
C ILE A 756 7.63 18.28 33.24
N GLY A 757 7.21 19.41 33.83
CA GLY A 757 6.19 19.42 34.87
C GLY A 757 4.85 18.84 34.40
N GLU A 758 4.40 19.20 33.20
CA GLU A 758 3.17 18.67 32.59
C GLU A 758 3.24 17.15 32.38
N LEU A 759 4.31 16.68 31.72
CA LEU A 759 4.51 15.26 31.44
C LEU A 759 4.58 14.43 32.72
N LEU A 760 5.22 14.94 33.78
CA LEU A 760 5.26 14.26 35.07
C LEU A 760 3.89 14.21 35.75
N ARG A 761 3.06 15.26 35.64
CA ARG A 761 1.66 15.24 36.13
C ARG A 761 0.81 14.24 35.35
N GLU A 762 0.91 14.22 34.02
CA GLU A 762 0.26 13.22 33.17
C GLU A 762 0.71 11.80 33.55
N GLY A 763 2.02 11.59 33.68
CA GLY A 763 2.61 10.32 34.08
C GLY A 763 2.15 9.85 35.45
N ALA A 764 2.05 10.76 36.42
CA ALA A 764 1.54 10.46 37.75
C ALA A 764 0.06 10.07 37.74
N ALA A 765 -0.77 10.74 36.93
CA ALA A 765 -2.18 10.40 36.76
C ALA A 765 -2.34 8.98 36.20
N TRP A 766 -1.54 8.63 35.18
CA TRP A 766 -1.52 7.27 34.64
C TRP A 766 -0.96 6.24 35.63
N ALA A 767 0.09 6.57 36.38
CA ALA A 767 0.63 5.68 37.42
C ALA A 767 -0.39 5.41 38.52
N ALA A 768 -1.16 6.43 38.94
CA ALA A 768 -2.24 6.26 39.90
C ALA A 768 -3.37 5.38 39.33
N ALA A 769 -3.78 5.62 38.08
CA ALA A 769 -4.74 4.77 37.38
C ALA A 769 -4.22 3.33 37.16
N ALA A 770 -2.91 3.11 37.10
CA ALA A 770 -2.32 1.78 37.02
C ALA A 770 -2.34 1.03 38.36
N ALA A 771 -2.24 1.75 39.47
CA ALA A 771 -2.32 1.17 40.81
C ALA A 771 -3.77 0.88 41.21
N GLN A 772 -4.68 1.81 40.90
CA GLN A 772 -6.10 1.71 41.19
C GLN A 772 -6.90 2.19 39.97
N PRO A 773 -7.16 1.29 38.99
CA PRO A 773 -7.85 1.68 37.77
C PRO A 773 -9.29 2.05 38.09
N PRO A 774 -9.77 3.24 37.65
CA PRO A 774 -11.12 3.68 37.94
C PRO A 774 -12.13 2.76 37.27
N ARG A 775 -13.10 2.26 38.04
CA ARG A 775 -14.14 1.36 37.53
C ARG A 775 -14.87 2.01 36.36
N ARG A 776 -14.97 1.27 35.25
CA ARG A 776 -15.71 1.72 34.06
C ARG A 776 -17.11 1.13 34.06
N ARG A 777 -18.08 1.95 33.65
CA ARG A 777 -19.48 1.55 33.46
C ARG A 777 -19.92 1.93 32.05
N PRO A 778 -20.79 1.13 31.41
CA PRO A 778 -21.41 1.51 30.14
C PRO A 778 -22.05 2.89 30.28
N ARG A 779 -21.75 3.78 29.33
CA ARG A 779 -22.39 5.09 29.20
C ARG A 779 -23.34 5.04 28.00
N ALA A 780 -24.50 5.69 28.13
CA ALA A 780 -25.46 5.77 27.02
C ALA A 780 -24.79 6.41 25.79
N VAL A 781 -25.14 5.87 24.62
CA VAL A 781 -24.58 6.30 23.33
C VAL A 781 -25.72 6.69 22.42
N SER A 782 -25.64 7.88 21.84
CA SER A 782 -26.51 8.36 20.77
C SER A 782 -25.72 8.49 19.47
N ALA A 783 -26.41 8.46 18.34
CA ALA A 783 -25.80 8.93 17.10
C ALA A 783 -25.39 10.39 17.31
N PRO A 784 -24.20 10.81 16.85
CA PRO A 784 -23.88 12.22 16.81
C PRO A 784 -24.89 12.96 15.94
N ALA A 785 -25.11 14.25 16.23
CA ALA A 785 -25.84 15.10 15.31
C ALA A 785 -25.13 15.06 13.95
N LEU A 786 -25.92 15.04 12.88
CA LEU A 786 -25.39 15.23 11.53
C LEU A 786 -24.57 16.52 11.56
N ASP A 787 -23.33 16.45 11.10
CA ASP A 787 -22.56 17.65 10.86
C ASP A 787 -23.30 18.45 9.79
N THR A 788 -23.86 19.59 10.19
CA THR A 788 -24.64 20.44 9.29
C THR A 788 -23.75 21.16 8.28
N ALA A 789 -22.52 20.71 8.01
CA ALA A 789 -21.69 21.15 6.90
C ALA A 789 -22.39 21.14 5.52
N ALA A 790 -23.57 20.50 5.42
CA ALA A 790 -24.57 20.75 4.38
C ALA A 790 -25.42 22.03 4.60
N THR A 791 -24.91 23.07 5.25
CA THR A 791 -25.64 24.34 5.41
C THR A 791 -25.80 24.98 4.03
N GLY A 792 -27.03 25.30 3.65
CA GLY A 792 -27.33 25.96 2.37
C GLY A 792 -27.43 25.01 1.17
N LEU A 793 -27.96 23.80 1.36
CA LEU A 793 -28.53 23.00 0.25
C LEU A 793 -30.05 23.29 0.11
N PRO A 794 -30.63 23.33 -1.11
CA PRO A 794 -29.95 23.17 -2.39
C PRO A 794 -28.96 24.31 -2.64
N TRP A 795 -27.83 23.97 -3.24
CA TRP A 795 -26.82 24.91 -3.67
C TRP A 795 -26.82 24.92 -5.19
N THR A 796 -26.86 26.09 -5.79
CA THR A 796 -26.82 26.28 -7.24
C THR A 796 -25.77 27.32 -7.57
N GLU A 797 -24.89 26.97 -8.50
CA GLU A 797 -23.96 27.87 -9.16
C GLU A 797 -24.38 27.98 -10.63
N ASP A 798 -24.88 29.14 -11.01
CA ASP A 798 -25.26 29.49 -12.38
C ASP A 798 -24.28 30.48 -13.03
N PHE A 799 -23.18 30.79 -12.33
CA PHE A 799 -22.15 31.74 -12.72
C PHE A 799 -22.67 33.14 -13.10
N SER A 800 -23.94 33.48 -12.84
CA SER A 800 -24.53 34.77 -13.23
C SER A 800 -23.87 35.97 -12.56
N ARG A 801 -23.21 35.76 -11.41
CA ARG A 801 -22.48 36.77 -10.64
C ARG A 801 -20.97 36.78 -10.93
N GLY A 802 -20.51 36.01 -11.92
CA GLY A 802 -19.09 35.76 -12.13
C GLY A 802 -18.48 34.80 -11.11
N LEU A 803 -17.18 34.58 -11.18
CA LEU A 803 -16.48 33.65 -10.30
C LEU A 803 -16.07 34.33 -8.98
N SER A 804 -16.68 33.93 -7.87
CA SER A 804 -16.34 34.43 -6.52
C SER A 804 -15.16 33.67 -5.90
N GLU A 805 -14.16 34.39 -5.40
CA GLU A 805 -13.05 33.81 -4.61
C GLU A 805 -13.50 33.31 -3.23
N GLU A 806 -14.69 33.69 -2.75
CA GLU A 806 -15.29 33.18 -1.52
C GLU A 806 -15.90 31.79 -1.69
N GLU A 807 -16.31 31.43 -2.91
CA GLU A 807 -16.93 30.13 -3.22
C GLU A 807 -15.93 29.17 -3.89
N TRP A 808 -14.99 29.71 -4.68
CA TRP A 808 -14.08 28.93 -5.52
C TRP A 808 -12.61 29.24 -5.26
N LEU A 809 -11.78 28.20 -5.36
CA LEU A 809 -10.32 28.26 -5.42
C LEU A 809 -9.88 27.93 -6.84
N ARG A 810 -9.09 28.80 -7.48
CA ARG A 810 -8.45 28.50 -8.77
C ARG A 810 -7.20 27.65 -8.57
N SER A 811 -6.94 26.73 -9.50
CA SER A 811 -5.68 25.96 -9.55
C SER A 811 -4.47 26.88 -9.77
N GLU A 812 -3.30 26.45 -9.30
CA GLU A 812 -2.03 27.16 -9.57
C GLU A 812 -1.69 27.07 -11.07
N GLY A 813 -1.46 28.22 -11.70
CA GLY A 813 -1.34 28.39 -13.16
C GLY A 813 -2.06 29.68 -13.57
N ARG A 814 -1.39 30.56 -14.30
CA ARG A 814 -1.95 31.89 -14.66
C ARG A 814 -2.19 32.03 -16.16
N GLU A 815 -1.83 31.04 -16.97
CA GLU A 815 -1.88 31.17 -18.42
C GLU A 815 -3.15 30.58 -19.06
N SER A 816 -3.78 29.56 -18.46
CA SER A 816 -5.07 29.06 -18.96
C SER A 816 -6.21 30.05 -18.72
N ARG A 817 -7.15 30.11 -19.66
CA ARG A 817 -8.31 30.97 -19.55
C ARG A 817 -9.37 30.30 -18.70
N ILE A 818 -9.69 30.90 -17.55
CA ILE A 818 -10.86 30.57 -16.73
C ILE A 818 -11.70 31.83 -16.60
N GLU A 819 -12.83 31.86 -17.29
CA GLU A 819 -13.71 33.03 -17.33
C GLU A 819 -15.18 32.60 -17.27
N VAL A 820 -16.03 33.58 -16.99
CA VAL A 820 -17.47 33.40 -17.05
C VAL A 820 -18.01 34.23 -18.22
N ARG A 821 -18.70 33.58 -19.16
CA ARG A 821 -19.35 34.22 -20.32
C ARG A 821 -20.79 33.75 -20.41
N ASP A 822 -21.72 34.69 -20.54
CA ASP A 822 -23.16 34.42 -20.68
C ASP A 822 -23.74 33.45 -19.63
N GLY A 823 -23.27 33.55 -18.37
CA GLY A 823 -23.69 32.66 -17.28
C GLY A 823 -23.08 31.26 -17.33
N ARG A 824 -21.97 31.09 -18.06
CA ARG A 824 -21.25 29.81 -18.18
C ARG A 824 -19.81 29.96 -17.78
N LEU A 825 -19.30 29.00 -17.04
CA LEU A 825 -17.87 28.87 -16.80
C LEU A 825 -17.22 28.27 -18.04
N GLU A 826 -16.36 29.04 -18.71
CA GLU A 826 -15.54 28.57 -19.82
C GLU A 826 -14.10 28.35 -19.37
N MET A 827 -13.53 27.22 -19.79
CA MET A 827 -12.12 26.91 -19.61
C MET A 827 -11.46 26.58 -20.95
N GLU A 828 -10.36 27.26 -21.23
CA GLU A 828 -9.44 26.94 -22.32
C GLU A 828 -8.05 26.72 -21.73
N LEU A 829 -7.51 25.53 -21.95
CA LEU A 829 -6.19 25.19 -21.45
C LEU A 829 -5.12 25.87 -22.30
N SER A 830 -4.15 26.51 -21.66
CA SER A 830 -3.02 27.15 -22.35
C SER A 830 -2.10 26.12 -23.03
N PRO A 831 -1.45 26.46 -24.16
CA PRO A 831 -0.38 25.67 -24.76
C PRO A 831 0.85 25.44 -23.88
N LYS A 832 0.90 26.03 -22.67
CA LYS A 832 1.98 25.86 -21.70
C LYS A 832 1.54 25.16 -20.40
N GLU A 833 0.26 24.87 -20.24
CA GLU A 833 -0.28 24.22 -19.03
C GLU A 833 -0.86 22.84 -19.39
N MET A 834 -0.71 21.87 -18.49
CA MET A 834 -1.24 20.51 -18.68
C MET A 834 -2.56 20.29 -17.94
N ALA A 835 -2.92 21.19 -17.03
CA ALA A 835 -4.17 21.15 -16.30
C ALA A 835 -4.55 22.54 -15.79
N THR A 836 -5.85 22.79 -15.67
CA THR A 836 -6.41 23.98 -15.02
C THR A 836 -7.77 23.63 -14.42
N GLY A 837 -8.24 24.39 -13.43
CA GLY A 837 -9.55 24.15 -12.85
C GLY A 837 -9.91 25.07 -11.69
N ILE A 838 -11.13 24.90 -11.19
CA ILE A 838 -11.64 25.52 -9.97
C ILE A 838 -12.16 24.47 -9.00
N THR A 839 -11.93 24.67 -7.71
CA THR A 839 -12.39 23.78 -6.64
C THR A 839 -13.28 24.55 -5.68
N SER A 840 -14.43 23.98 -5.31
CA SER A 840 -15.32 24.59 -4.33
C SER A 840 -14.63 24.67 -2.97
N ARG A 841 -14.77 25.80 -2.28
CA ARG A 841 -14.41 25.91 -0.85
C ARG A 841 -15.41 25.16 0.02
N ARG A 842 -16.63 24.99 -0.47
CA ARG A 842 -17.68 24.17 0.14
C ARG A 842 -17.33 22.68 0.08
N VAL A 843 -17.68 21.98 1.16
CA VAL A 843 -17.58 20.53 1.29
C VAL A 843 -18.99 19.94 1.28
N PHE A 844 -19.22 18.94 0.43
CA PHE A 844 -20.48 18.23 0.31
C PHE A 844 -20.38 16.88 1.03
N ASP A 845 -21.28 16.59 1.95
CA ASP A 845 -21.37 15.30 2.65
C ASP A 845 -22.52 14.45 2.09
N PHE A 846 -22.21 13.60 1.10
CA PHE A 846 -23.16 12.64 0.53
C PHE A 846 -23.30 11.36 1.37
N GLY A 847 -22.60 11.31 2.50
CA GLY A 847 -22.73 10.28 3.51
C GLY A 847 -23.92 10.63 4.37
N ALA A 848 -23.87 11.77 5.05
CA ALA A 848 -24.92 12.27 5.95
C ALA A 848 -26.34 12.11 5.38
N GLN A 849 -26.52 12.41 4.10
CA GLN A 849 -27.72 12.13 3.32
C GLN A 849 -27.35 11.97 1.84
N PRO A 850 -28.15 11.26 1.02
CA PRO A 850 -27.90 11.20 -0.41
C PRO A 850 -27.98 12.58 -1.06
N LEU A 851 -27.06 12.86 -1.97
CA LEU A 851 -26.99 14.10 -2.73
C LEU A 851 -27.11 13.81 -4.22
N GLU A 852 -27.91 14.62 -4.92
CA GLU A 852 -27.91 14.70 -6.37
C GLU A 852 -27.03 15.87 -6.80
N PHE A 853 -26.00 15.56 -7.57
CA PHE A 853 -25.18 16.50 -8.30
C PHE A 853 -25.71 16.54 -9.74
N ARG A 854 -26.16 17.72 -10.17
CA ARG A 854 -26.61 17.97 -11.53
C ARG A 854 -25.78 19.10 -12.10
N TRP A 855 -25.35 18.95 -13.35
CA TRP A 855 -24.69 20.03 -14.08
C TRP A 855 -24.93 19.85 -15.56
N ARG A 856 -24.80 20.96 -16.29
CA ARG A 856 -24.72 20.95 -17.74
C ARG A 856 -23.29 21.17 -18.16
N PHE A 857 -22.89 20.53 -19.25
CA PHE A 857 -21.56 20.66 -19.79
C PHE A 857 -21.58 20.58 -21.31
N GLN A 858 -20.56 21.12 -21.93
CA GLN A 858 -20.28 20.92 -23.34
C GLN A 858 -18.77 20.85 -23.53
N PHE A 859 -18.37 19.91 -24.38
CA PHE A 859 -17.00 19.76 -24.82
C PHE A 859 -16.88 20.27 -26.26
N ASN A 860 -16.20 21.41 -26.46
CA ASN A 860 -15.96 21.94 -27.80
C ASN A 860 -14.61 21.47 -28.32
N HIS A 861 -14.67 20.57 -29.30
CA HIS A 861 -13.49 20.04 -29.93
C HIS A 861 -13.09 20.90 -31.12
N ALA A 862 -11.85 21.40 -31.12
CA ALA A 862 -11.30 22.25 -32.19
C ALA A 862 -10.89 21.45 -33.45
N GLY A 863 -11.11 20.13 -33.49
CA GLY A 863 -10.81 19.27 -34.64
C GLY A 863 -9.34 18.85 -34.75
N HIS A 864 -8.55 19.06 -33.70
CA HIS A 864 -7.15 18.64 -33.62
C HIS A 864 -7.02 17.19 -33.09
N PRO A 865 -5.97 16.45 -33.45
CA PRO A 865 -5.79 15.06 -33.01
C PRO A 865 -5.43 14.89 -31.51
N TYR A 866 -5.46 15.97 -30.71
CA TYR A 866 -4.93 16.00 -29.35
C TYR A 866 -6.02 15.99 -28.26
N TYR A 867 -5.56 15.75 -27.02
CA TYR A 867 -6.24 14.95 -26.01
C TYR A 867 -6.76 15.78 -24.81
N LEU A 868 -7.66 16.75 -25.03
CA LEU A 868 -8.28 17.48 -23.92
C LEU A 868 -9.24 16.56 -23.14
N MET A 869 -9.17 16.60 -21.81
CA MET A 869 -10.05 15.88 -20.89
C MET A 869 -10.81 16.86 -20.03
N GLN A 870 -12.15 16.73 -20.02
CA GLN A 870 -13.02 17.48 -19.13
C GLN A 870 -13.38 16.61 -17.93
N SER A 871 -13.45 17.20 -16.75
CA SER A 871 -13.82 16.47 -15.53
C SER A 871 -14.66 17.27 -14.55
N VAL A 872 -15.52 16.53 -13.86
CA VAL A 872 -16.19 16.95 -12.62
C VAL A 872 -15.79 15.95 -11.55
N THR A 873 -14.93 16.39 -10.62
CA THR A 873 -14.26 15.51 -9.67
C THR A 873 -14.67 15.86 -8.23
N LEU A 874 -15.08 14.85 -7.46
CA LEU A 874 -15.27 14.95 -6.02
C LEU A 874 -14.03 14.39 -5.31
N ARG A 875 -13.47 15.15 -4.35
CA ARG A 875 -12.30 14.76 -3.55
C ARG A 875 -12.41 15.18 -2.09
N PRO A 876 -11.85 14.41 -1.14
CA PRO A 876 -11.72 14.88 0.23
C PRO A 876 -10.97 16.22 0.33
N PRO A 877 -11.39 17.14 1.20
CA PRO A 877 -10.71 18.42 1.38
C PRO A 877 -9.23 18.22 1.74
N GLY A 878 -8.33 18.91 1.03
CA GLY A 878 -6.88 18.84 1.27
C GLY A 878 -6.21 17.54 0.78
N SER A 879 -6.94 16.60 0.16
CA SER A 879 -6.35 15.43 -0.49
C SER A 879 -5.71 15.81 -1.84
N SER A 880 -4.47 15.37 -2.06
CA SER A 880 -3.73 15.57 -3.32
C SER A 880 -3.56 14.29 -4.14
N GLY A 881 -4.05 13.12 -3.67
CA GLY A 881 -3.93 11.86 -4.41
C GLY A 881 -4.79 10.70 -3.88
N ASP A 882 -5.10 9.77 -4.79
CA ASP A 882 -5.70 8.42 -4.60
C ASP A 882 -7.07 8.27 -3.94
N ASP A 883 -7.82 9.33 -3.66
CA ASP A 883 -9.23 9.22 -3.24
C ASP A 883 -10.07 10.26 -3.98
N TYR A 884 -10.76 9.81 -5.03
CA TYR A 884 -11.64 10.65 -5.83
C TYR A 884 -12.78 9.85 -6.47
N LEU A 885 -13.82 10.57 -6.86
CA LEU A 885 -14.81 10.14 -7.84
C LEU A 885 -14.81 11.16 -8.97
N SER A 886 -14.56 10.75 -10.19
CA SER A 886 -14.47 11.65 -11.35
C SER A 886 -15.44 11.22 -12.42
N PHE A 887 -16.35 12.12 -12.76
CA PHE A 887 -16.99 12.10 -14.07
C PHE A 887 -15.99 12.66 -15.07
N ARG A 888 -15.65 11.88 -16.07
CA ARG A 888 -14.60 12.21 -17.03
C ARG A 888 -15.08 12.05 -18.45
N VAL A 889 -14.67 13.01 -19.28
CA VAL A 889 -14.81 13.00 -20.72
C VAL A 889 -13.43 12.88 -21.33
N ASP A 890 -13.20 11.82 -22.10
CA ASP A 890 -11.89 11.49 -22.67
C ASP A 890 -11.71 11.98 -24.11
N PRO A 891 -10.45 12.02 -24.59
CA PRO A 891 -10.07 12.43 -25.94
C PRO A 891 -10.67 11.64 -27.09
N GLY A 892 -11.15 10.42 -26.81
CA GLY A 892 -11.90 9.60 -27.77
C GLY A 892 -13.40 9.90 -27.80
N ILE A 893 -13.83 10.99 -27.17
CA ILE A 893 -15.23 11.41 -27.01
C ILE A 893 -16.05 10.30 -26.31
N ARG A 894 -15.45 9.74 -25.26
CA ARG A 894 -16.12 8.75 -24.41
C ARG A 894 -16.20 9.28 -23.00
N LEU A 895 -17.34 9.07 -22.39
CA LEU A 895 -17.59 9.47 -21.01
C LEU A 895 -17.56 8.26 -20.08
N ARG A 896 -17.17 8.49 -18.83
CA ARG A 896 -17.21 7.48 -17.77
C ARG A 896 -17.31 8.10 -16.39
N LEU A 897 -17.79 7.31 -15.43
CA LEU A 897 -17.54 7.52 -14.01
C LEU A 897 -16.39 6.64 -13.57
N GLU A 898 -15.41 7.22 -12.88
CA GLU A 898 -14.23 6.51 -12.41
C GLU A 898 -13.92 6.92 -10.96
N ASN A 899 -13.22 6.06 -10.23
CA ASN A 899 -12.77 6.35 -8.87
C ASN A 899 -11.28 6.04 -8.74
N ALA A 900 -10.68 6.23 -7.56
CA ALA A 900 -9.26 6.00 -7.40
C ALA A 900 -8.80 4.52 -7.48
N ASP A 901 -9.71 3.53 -7.50
CA ASP A 901 -9.35 2.16 -7.85
C ASP A 901 -9.09 1.98 -9.35
N THR A 902 -9.41 2.99 -10.14
CA THR A 902 -9.22 3.04 -11.58
C THR A 902 -7.99 3.87 -11.90
N ARG A 903 -6.91 3.26 -12.39
CA ARG A 903 -5.75 4.05 -12.84
C ARG A 903 -6.19 4.93 -14.01
N ALA A 904 -5.89 6.23 -13.92
CA ALA A 904 -6.34 7.29 -14.81
C ALA A 904 -5.98 7.15 -16.31
N SER A 905 -5.25 6.11 -16.73
CA SER A 905 -4.69 5.98 -18.09
C SER A 905 -4.90 4.64 -18.81
N ASN A 906 -5.52 3.62 -18.20
CA ASN A 906 -5.56 2.28 -18.82
C ASN A 906 -6.93 1.83 -19.35
N TYR A 907 -7.95 2.69 -19.32
CA TYR A 907 -9.30 2.39 -19.80
C TYR A 907 -9.99 1.12 -19.26
N GLN A 908 -9.46 0.49 -18.20
CA GLN A 908 -9.81 -0.89 -17.83
C GLN A 908 -10.71 -1.01 -16.61
N TYR A 909 -10.79 0.03 -15.79
CA TYR A 909 -11.61 0.03 -14.59
C TYR A 909 -12.40 1.34 -14.64
N ALA A 910 -13.71 1.26 -14.77
CA ALA A 910 -14.61 2.38 -14.69
C ALA A 910 -15.85 1.86 -13.96
N LEU A 911 -16.49 2.72 -13.16
CA LEU A 911 -17.73 2.37 -12.49
C LEU A 911 -18.89 2.23 -13.48
N THR A 912 -18.76 2.86 -14.65
CA THR A 912 -19.68 2.72 -15.80
C THR A 912 -18.94 2.19 -17.02
N PRO A 913 -19.62 1.52 -17.97
CA PRO A 913 -19.09 1.34 -19.31
C PRO A 913 -18.72 2.67 -19.96
N TYR A 914 -17.85 2.60 -20.97
CA TYR A 914 -17.61 3.73 -21.85
C TYR A 914 -18.85 3.99 -22.69
N ALA A 915 -19.30 5.24 -22.70
CA ALA A 915 -20.41 5.68 -23.55
C ALA A 915 -19.92 6.79 -24.49
N ASP A 916 -20.28 6.69 -25.77
CA ASP A 916 -20.08 7.76 -26.74
C ASP A 916 -21.07 8.90 -26.46
N PHE A 917 -20.68 10.14 -26.78
CA PHE A 917 -21.56 11.32 -26.71
C PHE A 917 -21.27 12.28 -27.86
N ALA A 918 -22.15 13.26 -28.09
CA ALA A 918 -21.97 14.23 -29.16
C ALA A 918 -21.10 15.42 -28.72
N THR A 919 -20.03 15.75 -29.44
CA THR A 919 -19.27 16.99 -29.14
C THR A 919 -19.98 18.23 -29.69
N ASN A 920 -19.59 19.39 -29.19
CA ASN A 920 -20.08 20.70 -29.66
C ASN A 920 -21.59 20.92 -29.45
N VAL A 921 -22.23 20.12 -28.60
CA VAL A 921 -23.62 20.31 -28.14
C VAL A 921 -23.71 20.20 -26.61
N PRO A 922 -24.67 20.87 -25.96
CA PRO A 922 -24.83 20.78 -24.52
C PRO A 922 -25.39 19.43 -24.07
N HIS A 923 -24.86 18.91 -22.96
CA HIS A 923 -25.32 17.71 -22.27
C HIS A 923 -25.70 18.02 -20.83
N THR A 924 -26.61 17.23 -20.25
CA THR A 924 -26.95 17.28 -18.83
C THR A 924 -26.53 16.00 -18.14
N ALA A 925 -25.67 16.11 -17.13
CA ALA A 925 -25.31 15.00 -16.26
C ALA A 925 -26.07 15.08 -14.94
N ARG A 926 -26.44 13.91 -14.43
CA ARG A 926 -27.08 13.73 -13.14
C ARG A 926 -26.42 12.56 -12.43
N LEU A 927 -25.74 12.87 -11.33
CA LEU A 927 -25.05 11.92 -10.47
C LEU A 927 -25.70 11.93 -9.08
N ILE A 928 -26.33 10.83 -8.69
CA ILE A 928 -26.83 10.64 -7.32
C ILE A 928 -25.78 9.85 -6.55
N LEU A 929 -25.39 10.36 -5.40
CA LEU A 929 -24.47 9.71 -4.47
C LEU A 929 -25.11 9.52 -3.11
N SER A 930 -24.81 8.39 -2.51
CA SER A 930 -25.04 8.10 -1.11
C SER A 930 -23.71 7.68 -0.48
N GLY A 931 -23.69 7.30 0.79
CA GLY A 931 -22.44 6.82 1.42
C GLY A 931 -21.86 5.55 0.79
N GLU A 932 -22.62 4.79 0.00
CA GLU A 932 -22.17 3.50 -0.55
C GLU A 932 -22.43 3.31 -2.05
N ARG A 933 -23.40 4.02 -2.62
CA ARG A 933 -23.92 3.77 -3.97
C ARG A 933 -23.96 5.03 -4.82
N PHE A 934 -23.81 4.83 -6.13
CA PHE A 934 -23.99 5.86 -7.14
C PHE A 934 -25.07 5.47 -8.16
N LEU A 935 -25.63 6.48 -8.81
CA LEU A 935 -26.36 6.39 -10.07
C LEU A 935 -25.88 7.52 -10.97
N LEU A 936 -25.47 7.21 -12.20
CA LEU A 936 -25.11 8.19 -13.23
C LEU A 936 -26.08 8.13 -14.41
N GLU A 937 -26.66 9.27 -14.75
CA GLU A 937 -27.45 9.52 -15.94
C GLU A 937 -26.86 10.68 -16.75
N VAL A 938 -26.88 10.57 -18.07
CA VAL A 938 -26.56 11.66 -19.00
C VAL A 938 -27.69 11.77 -20.02
N ASP A 939 -28.24 12.96 -20.17
CA ASP A 939 -29.41 13.26 -21.02
C ASP A 939 -30.62 12.33 -20.80
N GLY A 940 -30.82 11.94 -19.53
CA GLY A 940 -31.87 11.01 -19.13
C GLY A 940 -31.57 9.54 -19.41
N GLN A 941 -30.44 9.21 -20.05
CA GLN A 941 -29.98 7.84 -20.23
C GLN A 941 -29.12 7.41 -19.03
N LYS A 942 -29.52 6.32 -18.37
CA LYS A 942 -28.72 5.68 -17.32
C LYS A 942 -27.47 5.02 -17.90
N LEU A 943 -26.31 5.46 -17.42
CA LEU A 943 -25.00 4.94 -17.82
C LEU A 943 -24.47 3.90 -16.83
N GLY A 944 -24.87 4.00 -15.57
CA GLY A 944 -24.59 2.95 -14.59
C GLY A 944 -25.10 3.27 -13.20
N GLU A 945 -25.22 2.22 -12.39
CA GLU A 945 -25.53 2.30 -10.97
C GLU A 945 -24.81 1.18 -10.24
N GLY A 946 -24.51 1.38 -8.96
CA GLY A 946 -23.87 0.34 -8.16
C GLY A 946 -23.16 0.88 -6.94
N PRO A 947 -22.39 0.04 -6.24
CA PRO A 947 -21.47 0.53 -5.23
C PRO A 947 -20.37 1.38 -5.87
N HIS A 948 -20.03 2.51 -5.26
CA HIS A 948 -18.93 3.37 -5.73
C HIS A 948 -17.59 3.06 -5.04
N ASP A 949 -17.58 2.26 -3.97
CA ASP A 949 -16.38 1.84 -3.22
C ASP A 949 -15.44 2.98 -2.81
N LEU A 950 -15.98 4.16 -2.45
CA LEU A 950 -15.18 5.34 -2.12
C LEU A 950 -14.71 5.27 -0.68
N GLY A 951 -13.50 5.76 -0.42
CA GLY A 951 -12.96 5.88 0.94
C GLY A 951 -13.52 7.05 1.75
N PHE A 952 -14.39 7.87 1.16
CA PHE A 952 -14.85 9.15 1.70
C PHE A 952 -16.33 9.41 1.37
N THR A 953 -16.96 10.29 2.16
CA THR A 953 -18.27 10.87 1.82
C THR A 953 -18.33 12.39 1.83
N GLN A 954 -17.27 13.01 2.34
CA GLN A 954 -17.11 14.46 2.38
C GLN A 954 -16.15 14.87 1.28
N ALA A 955 -16.61 15.73 0.37
CA ALA A 955 -15.81 16.12 -0.77
C ALA A 955 -16.03 17.56 -1.20
N THR A 956 -14.94 18.22 -1.61
CA THR A 956 -15.01 19.40 -2.47
C THR A 956 -15.27 18.96 -3.91
N LEU A 957 -15.91 19.84 -4.69
CA LEU A 957 -16.17 19.65 -6.09
C LEU A 957 -15.16 20.44 -6.93
N THR A 958 -14.46 19.77 -7.84
CA THR A 958 -13.52 20.38 -8.78
C THR A 958 -14.04 20.27 -10.20
N LEU A 959 -14.16 21.41 -10.88
CA LEU A 959 -14.35 21.48 -12.33
C LEU A 959 -12.96 21.69 -12.95
N GLY A 960 -12.55 20.78 -13.83
CA GLY A 960 -11.17 20.78 -14.30
C GLY A 960 -11.02 20.29 -15.72
N VAL A 961 -9.97 20.79 -16.36
CA VAL A 961 -9.52 20.45 -17.69
C VAL A 961 -8.07 20.03 -17.63
N TYR A 962 -7.71 18.95 -18.31
CA TYR A 962 -6.32 18.49 -18.35
C TYR A 962 -6.01 17.73 -19.65
N THR A 963 -4.73 17.52 -19.92
CA THR A 963 -4.22 16.88 -21.15
C THR A 963 -2.84 16.27 -20.88
N GLY A 964 -2.44 15.32 -21.72
CA GLY A 964 -1.07 14.81 -21.75
C GLY A 964 -0.08 15.69 -22.54
N HIS A 965 -0.56 16.63 -23.37
CA HIS A 965 0.24 17.25 -24.44
C HIS A 965 0.02 18.78 -24.62
N TYR A 966 -0.25 19.48 -23.50
CA TYR A 966 -0.62 20.92 -23.43
C TYR A 966 -1.92 21.29 -24.18
N GLY A 967 -2.44 22.49 -23.94
CA GLY A 967 -3.70 22.95 -24.55
C GLY A 967 -3.56 23.40 -26.01
N HIS A 968 -4.58 23.14 -26.82
CA HIS A 968 -4.59 23.44 -28.27
C HIS A 968 -5.92 24.08 -28.73
N GLY A 969 -6.44 25.02 -27.94
CA GLY A 969 -7.63 25.81 -28.32
C GLY A 969 -8.99 25.12 -28.14
N ASP A 970 -9.02 23.89 -27.61
CA ASP A 970 -10.26 23.25 -27.16
C ASP A 970 -10.85 24.03 -25.97
N VAL A 971 -12.16 24.30 -26.03
CA VAL A 971 -12.89 25.05 -24.99
C VAL A 971 -13.94 24.14 -24.39
N VAL A 972 -14.04 24.10 -23.07
CA VAL A 972 -15.12 23.38 -22.40
C VAL A 972 -15.88 24.35 -21.51
N TRP A 973 -17.16 24.07 -21.30
CA TRP A 973 -17.94 24.88 -20.38
C TRP A 973 -18.84 24.06 -19.46
N TRP A 974 -19.20 24.68 -18.34
CA TRP A 974 -20.17 24.21 -17.36
C TRP A 974 -21.17 25.31 -17.01
N ASP A 975 -22.45 24.94 -16.84
CA ASP A 975 -23.48 25.78 -16.25
C ASP A 975 -24.50 24.94 -15.45
N ASP A 976 -25.43 25.61 -14.76
CA ASP A 976 -26.54 24.98 -14.02
C ASP A 976 -26.06 23.89 -13.03
N LEU A 977 -24.97 24.18 -12.30
CA LEU A 977 -24.43 23.26 -11.32
C LEU A 977 -25.28 23.33 -10.06
N THR A 978 -26.06 22.28 -9.82
CA THR A 978 -26.95 22.17 -8.66
C THR A 978 -26.59 20.95 -7.82
N VAL A 979 -26.49 21.15 -6.51
CA VAL A 979 -26.39 20.07 -5.52
C VAL A 979 -27.60 20.15 -4.60
N ARG A 980 -28.35 19.06 -4.49
CA ARG A 980 -29.57 19.01 -3.65
C ARG A 980 -29.72 17.68 -2.93
N PRO A 981 -30.46 17.64 -1.81
CA PRO A 981 -30.83 16.38 -1.18
C PRO A 981 -31.61 15.49 -2.15
N ALA A 982 -31.32 14.20 -2.15
CA ALA A 982 -31.97 13.22 -3.00
C ALA A 982 -32.55 12.07 -2.16
N ALA A 983 -33.58 11.41 -2.69
CA ALA A 983 -33.95 10.09 -2.22
C ALA A 983 -32.98 9.06 -2.83
N LEU A 984 -32.65 8.01 -2.08
CA LEU A 984 -31.96 6.85 -2.65
C LEU A 984 -32.84 6.24 -3.75
N PRO A 985 -32.28 5.87 -4.91
CA PRO A 985 -32.96 4.96 -5.83
C PRO A 985 -33.16 3.57 -5.20
#